data_AF-A0A7H0GLB6-F1
#
_entry.id   AF-A0A7H0GLB6-F1
#
_cell.length_a   1.000
_cell.length_b   1.000
_cell.length_c   1.000
_cell.angle_alpha   90.00
_cell.angle_beta   90.00
_cell.angle_gamma   90.00
#
_symmetry.space_group_name_H-M   'P 1'
#
loop_
_entity.id
_entity.type
_entity.pdbx_description
1 polymer ?
#
loop_
_entity_poly.entity_id
_entity_poly.type
_entity_poly.pdbx_seq_one_letter_code
_entity_poly.pdbx_strand_id
1 'polypeptide(L)'
;MAGQYGKAALQGVGGTRNCDWWFTDQAVVIDTAGRYTTHDSNEDVDKTEWQGFLGLLKKYRPRQPVNGVMLTLSVSDLLTFTDDELVQHLTALRERLNELQGSFAIELPVYLWVTKVDLLAGFNDFFGGYSNEQRKQVWGFTFPYSDKSKTNRPTKAAFQQEWAALEQSLFSVQDAHLAREQELRRRNYIYAFPQQFAGLQARVAKAVDFVFAESRLTQQPLLRGVYFSSGTQEGTVYDRVLGSLRKQFSSAGHVPTAQNTDSGKSYFLYDLLVKVIFAESHLAGRNVKWERRTRLFTYLGYGLSVLLLLGAIAAWLISYGNNNQYLAQASDNAEQASKSIAHYDANTADLGGLLKLLEQVKGIGDMKDFQSDDPPTNYRYGLYQGAKVSAAADNAYQRMLDNGLLPFVSKRLEATLRNPPANNLEYLYEALRAYLMLQQPEHYSPKTMRDWVITDIKTFLLPDADPATAKSIEQHVSALFADGRVVSSPFPINTELVSSVRTRLASLSTAQRVYFRLRSRLMRESMREFNIMDVAGPQAANVFMRKSGQPLNRGVPGLFTYQGYWDLFDKSVAGVVTEVSDDEGWVLGLGEQSIKAQLGEAMQGKLVREVRLLYLREYQQTWSQLMQDVQLIPSDSLQSSIQRMAVLSAPDSPLPLFLRAVVRETTLLREPEKGQQTVVDKMAQKLKNTRDDFERVVGPVPGSQATRATRDERIVDDYFEPLRRLVGAPGQQTQGNMPIDSLLKTLDEYYGTLIAADAAHRSGARRRATTPCCD
;
A
#
# COMPACT_ATOMS: atom_id res chain seq x y z
N MET A 1 25.09 30.02 -19.92
CA MET A 1 24.60 30.03 -21.32
C MET A 1 24.74 31.45 -21.91
N ALA A 2 25.97 31.91 -22.13
CA ALA A 2 26.27 33.27 -22.60
C ALA A 2 27.12 33.24 -23.89
N GLY A 3 26.79 32.33 -24.82
CA GLY A 3 27.58 32.11 -26.03
C GLY A 3 26.76 31.99 -27.32
N GLN A 4 25.47 32.32 -27.33
CA GLN A 4 24.59 32.03 -28.47
C GLN A 4 23.60 33.13 -28.88
N TYR A 5 23.77 34.38 -28.41
CA TYR A 5 22.99 35.50 -28.96
C TYR A 5 23.93 36.58 -29.47
N GLY A 6 23.81 36.81 -30.78
CA GLY A 6 24.76 37.54 -31.59
C GLY A 6 24.82 39.03 -31.30
N LYS A 7 25.99 39.59 -31.62
CA LYS A 7 26.20 41.01 -31.85
C LYS A 7 25.33 41.45 -33.03
N ALA A 8 24.16 42.01 -32.76
CA ALA A 8 23.37 42.74 -33.74
C ALA A 8 22.52 43.79 -33.01
N ALA A 9 23.11 44.96 -32.76
CA ALA A 9 22.32 46.17 -32.58
C ALA A 9 21.74 46.51 -33.96
N LEU A 10 20.48 46.11 -34.20
CA LEU A 10 19.71 46.54 -35.36
C LEU A 10 19.31 48.01 -35.15
N GLN A 11 20.13 48.92 -35.69
CA GLN A 11 19.82 50.35 -35.78
C GLN A 11 18.67 50.57 -36.78
N GLY A 12 17.47 50.78 -36.25
CA GLY A 12 16.36 51.39 -36.97
C GLY A 12 16.28 52.87 -36.61
N VAL A 13 16.38 53.75 -37.62
CA VAL A 13 16.22 55.20 -37.49
C VAL A 13 14.75 55.51 -37.17
N GLY A 14 14.44 55.71 -35.89
CA GLY A 14 13.13 56.18 -35.44
C GLY A 14 12.67 55.59 -34.10
N GLY A 15 13.06 56.23 -32.99
CA GLY A 15 12.52 56.04 -31.63
C GLY A 15 12.56 54.62 -31.02
N THR A 16 12.74 54.53 -29.71
CA THR A 16 12.60 53.25 -28.98
C THR A 16 11.17 52.72 -29.17
N ARG A 17 11.01 51.56 -29.81
CA ARG A 17 9.74 50.81 -29.92
C ARG A 17 9.76 49.74 -28.83
N ASN A 18 8.93 49.70 -27.80
CA ASN A 18 9.06 48.74 -26.67
C ASN A 18 10.07 49.24 -25.61
N CYS A 19 11.17 48.52 -25.34
CA CYS A 19 12.05 48.79 -24.20
C CYS A 19 13.47 48.33 -24.53
N ASP A 20 14.44 49.25 -24.52
CA ASP A 20 15.84 48.94 -24.78
C ASP A 20 16.62 48.82 -23.48
N TRP A 21 17.44 47.77 -23.38
CA TRP A 21 18.23 47.46 -22.19
C TRP A 21 19.70 47.69 -22.48
N TRP A 22 20.26 48.71 -21.85
CA TRP A 22 21.65 49.09 -21.99
C TRP A 22 22.42 48.59 -20.78
N PHE A 23 23.35 47.66 -21.01
CA PHE A 23 24.20 47.11 -19.97
C PHE A 23 25.54 47.85 -19.96
N THR A 24 25.89 48.40 -18.81
CA THR A 24 27.20 49.02 -18.55
C THR A 24 27.86 48.33 -17.37
N ASP A 25 29.14 48.61 -17.13
CA ASP A 25 29.89 48.05 -16.00
C ASP A 25 29.31 48.45 -14.63
N GLN A 26 28.54 49.55 -14.58
CA GLN A 26 28.05 50.14 -13.32
C GLN A 26 26.53 50.15 -13.18
N ALA A 27 25.79 50.07 -14.29
CA ALA A 27 24.34 50.18 -14.29
C ALA A 27 23.69 49.44 -15.46
N VAL A 28 22.44 49.03 -15.24
CA VAL A 28 21.52 48.63 -16.31
C VAL A 28 20.57 49.79 -16.53
N VAL A 29 20.65 50.44 -17.68
CA VAL A 29 19.74 51.52 -18.06
C VAL A 29 18.64 50.94 -18.92
N ILE A 30 17.40 51.16 -18.48
CA ILE A 30 16.22 50.72 -19.21
C ILE A 30 15.63 51.96 -19.88
N ASP A 31 15.70 51.99 -21.20
CA ASP A 31 15.09 53.04 -22.01
C ASP A 31 13.69 52.58 -22.46
N THR A 32 12.68 53.37 -22.12
CA THR A 32 11.28 53.06 -22.40
C THR A 32 10.81 53.81 -23.64
N ALA A 33 10.06 53.15 -24.53
CA ALA A 33 9.48 53.80 -25.69
C ALA A 33 8.68 55.07 -25.38
N GLY A 34 8.82 56.09 -26.22
CA GLY A 34 8.10 57.37 -26.08
C GLY A 34 6.58 57.25 -26.11
N ARG A 35 6.02 56.17 -26.69
CA ARG A 35 4.58 55.85 -26.63
C ARG A 35 4.10 55.52 -25.21
N TYR A 36 4.99 55.06 -24.33
CA TYR A 36 4.67 54.93 -22.92
C TYR A 36 4.64 56.29 -22.21
N THR A 37 5.03 57.39 -22.86
CA THR A 37 4.94 58.78 -22.35
C THR A 37 3.91 59.66 -23.07
N THR A 38 3.51 59.32 -24.30
CA THR A 38 2.58 60.09 -25.16
C THR A 38 1.42 59.19 -25.60
N HIS A 39 0.18 59.57 -25.25
CA HIS A 39 -1.03 58.75 -25.41
C HIS A 39 -1.58 58.74 -26.85
N ASP A 40 -0.74 58.42 -27.85
CA ASP A 40 -1.09 58.61 -29.27
C ASP A 40 -1.58 57.34 -30.00
N SER A 41 -1.62 56.15 -29.36
CA SER A 41 -2.19 54.93 -29.96
C SER A 41 -2.59 53.86 -28.94
N ASN A 42 -3.75 53.21 -29.10
CA ASN A 42 -4.26 52.04 -28.35
C ASN A 42 -3.90 51.98 -26.84
N GLU A 43 -4.45 52.91 -26.07
CA GLU A 43 -4.21 53.12 -24.63
C GLU A 43 -4.28 51.84 -23.76
N ASP A 44 -5.24 50.95 -24.02
CA ASP A 44 -5.43 49.72 -23.22
C ASP A 44 -4.30 48.69 -23.41
N VAL A 45 -3.76 48.57 -24.63
CA VAL A 45 -2.67 47.63 -24.94
C VAL A 45 -1.37 48.12 -24.32
N ASP A 46 -1.07 49.42 -24.48
CA ASP A 46 0.14 50.04 -23.94
C ASP A 46 0.15 50.03 -22.40
N LYS A 47 -1.01 50.22 -21.75
CA LYS A 47 -1.14 50.13 -20.29
C LYS A 47 -0.89 48.71 -19.78
N THR A 48 -1.34 47.69 -20.50
CA THR A 48 -1.15 46.29 -20.12
C THR A 48 0.31 45.85 -20.29
N GLU A 49 0.96 46.25 -21.39
CA GLU A 49 2.40 46.02 -21.60
C GLU A 49 3.25 46.67 -20.49
N TRP A 50 2.92 47.93 -20.16
CA TRP A 50 3.59 48.67 -19.09
C TRP A 50 3.44 47.97 -17.74
N GLN A 51 2.22 47.60 -17.33
CA GLN A 51 2.00 46.88 -16.07
C GLN A 51 2.71 45.52 -16.04
N GLY A 52 2.73 44.78 -17.16
CA GLY A 52 3.48 43.54 -17.30
C GLY A 52 4.98 43.75 -17.08
N PHE A 53 5.55 44.78 -17.68
CA PHE A 53 6.95 45.18 -17.49
C PHE A 53 7.27 45.52 -16.02
N LEU A 54 6.44 46.32 -15.36
CA LEU A 54 6.60 46.62 -13.92
C LEU A 54 6.49 45.35 -13.07
N GLY A 55 5.60 44.43 -13.44
CA GLY A 55 5.46 43.12 -12.81
C GLY A 55 6.73 42.27 -12.90
N LEU A 56 7.42 42.28 -14.05
CA LEU A 56 8.68 41.56 -14.24
C LEU A 56 9.80 42.13 -13.36
N LEU A 57 9.95 43.46 -13.30
CA LEU A 57 10.94 44.09 -12.43
C LEU A 57 10.69 43.76 -10.95
N LYS A 58 9.42 43.77 -10.51
CA LYS A 58 9.04 43.37 -9.15
C LYS A 58 9.26 41.90 -8.87
N LYS A 59 9.11 41.02 -9.87
CA LYS A 59 9.35 39.58 -9.73
C LYS A 59 10.84 39.28 -9.53
N TYR A 60 11.71 39.86 -10.36
CA TYR A 60 13.14 39.57 -10.34
C TYR A 60 13.95 40.41 -9.36
N ARG A 61 13.47 41.61 -9.02
CA ARG A 61 14.08 42.50 -8.01
C ARG A 61 13.05 42.94 -6.96
N PRO A 62 12.47 42.01 -6.17
CA PRO A 62 11.32 42.29 -5.29
C PRO A 62 11.61 43.29 -4.17
N ARG A 63 12.88 43.39 -3.76
CA ARG A 63 13.30 44.27 -2.66
C ARG A 63 13.52 45.71 -3.10
N GLN A 64 14.03 45.91 -4.33
CA GLN A 64 14.33 47.22 -4.93
C GLN A 64 14.28 47.08 -6.47
N PRO A 65 13.09 47.22 -7.09
CA PRO A 65 12.89 47.00 -8.52
C PRO A 65 13.73 47.92 -9.42
N VAL A 66 13.84 49.19 -9.05
CA VAL A 66 14.61 50.23 -9.74
C VAL A 66 15.39 51.08 -8.73
N ASN A 67 16.50 51.68 -9.17
CA ASN A 67 17.39 52.49 -8.34
C ASN A 67 17.17 54.01 -8.48
N GLY A 68 16.49 54.46 -9.55
CA GLY A 68 16.18 55.85 -9.83
C GLY A 68 15.51 56.00 -11.20
N VAL A 69 14.99 57.19 -11.49
CA VAL A 69 14.40 57.54 -12.79
C VAL A 69 15.03 58.80 -13.35
N MET A 70 15.40 58.75 -14.63
CA MET A 70 15.84 59.90 -15.40
C MET A 70 14.64 60.47 -16.13
N LEU A 71 14.17 61.65 -15.71
CA LEU A 71 13.01 62.31 -16.32
C LEU A 71 13.51 63.34 -17.34
N THR A 72 13.39 63.03 -18.62
CA THR A 72 13.90 63.90 -19.68
C THR A 72 12.85 64.89 -20.17
N LEU A 73 13.22 66.18 -20.27
CA LEU A 73 12.47 67.22 -20.97
C LEU A 73 13.37 67.81 -22.06
N SER A 74 12.86 68.07 -23.26
CA SER A 74 13.69 68.70 -24.29
C SER A 74 13.54 70.23 -24.25
N VAL A 75 14.62 70.95 -24.55
CA VAL A 75 14.58 72.42 -24.66
C VAL A 75 13.64 72.87 -25.77
N SER A 76 13.53 72.10 -26.87
CA SER A 76 12.54 72.38 -27.91
C SER A 76 11.14 72.41 -27.32
N ASP A 77 10.74 71.38 -26.57
CA ASP A 77 9.38 71.29 -26.00
C ASP A 77 9.12 72.44 -25.02
N LEU A 78 10.11 72.77 -24.19
CA LEU A 78 10.01 73.88 -23.22
C LEU A 78 9.80 75.24 -23.90
N LEU A 79 10.34 75.44 -25.11
CA LEU A 79 10.26 76.70 -25.85
C LEU A 79 9.09 76.76 -26.84
N THR A 80 8.75 75.64 -27.49
CA THR A 80 7.72 75.61 -28.55
C THR A 80 6.33 75.41 -28.01
N PHE A 81 6.16 74.67 -26.90
CA PHE A 81 4.83 74.41 -26.35
C PHE A 81 4.21 75.69 -25.78
N THR A 82 2.90 75.83 -26.01
CA THR A 82 2.04 76.74 -25.26
C THR A 82 1.98 76.33 -23.79
N ASP A 83 1.48 77.23 -22.93
CA ASP A 83 1.38 76.93 -21.50
C ASP A 83 0.46 75.75 -21.19
N ASP A 84 -0.59 75.54 -21.99
CA ASP A 84 -1.54 74.43 -21.83
C ASP A 84 -0.93 73.10 -22.31
N GLU A 85 -0.28 73.10 -23.48
CA GLU A 85 0.43 71.92 -24.00
C GLU A 85 1.54 71.47 -23.06
N LEU A 86 2.28 72.40 -22.46
CA LEU A 86 3.31 72.09 -21.48
C LEU A 86 2.70 71.46 -20.22
N VAL A 87 1.59 71.99 -19.70
CA VAL A 87 0.91 71.41 -18.54
C VAL A 87 0.39 70.00 -18.83
N GLN A 88 -0.19 69.77 -20.02
CA GLN A 88 -0.62 68.43 -20.44
C GLN A 88 0.55 67.44 -20.50
N HIS A 89 1.67 67.86 -21.10
CA HIS A 89 2.87 67.02 -21.17
C HIS A 89 3.42 66.68 -19.77
N LEU A 90 3.50 67.67 -18.88
CA LEU A 90 3.95 67.46 -17.49
C LEU A 90 2.98 66.60 -16.67
N THR A 91 1.68 66.63 -16.99
CA THR A 91 0.66 65.77 -16.37
C THR A 91 0.91 64.32 -16.71
N ALA A 92 1.12 64.00 -17.99
CA ALA A 92 1.43 62.64 -18.43
C ALA A 92 2.70 62.10 -17.74
N LEU A 93 3.76 62.92 -17.66
CA LEU A 93 5.00 62.54 -16.97
C LEU A 93 4.78 62.27 -15.47
N ARG A 94 4.00 63.12 -14.79
CA ARG A 94 3.67 62.94 -13.38
C ARG A 94 2.86 61.67 -13.13
N GLU A 95 1.89 61.36 -13.99
CA GLU A 95 1.11 60.13 -13.90
C GLU A 95 1.99 58.88 -14.04
N ARG A 96 2.95 58.88 -14.98
CA ARG A 96 3.90 57.76 -15.12
C ARG A 96 4.81 57.59 -13.91
N LEU A 97 5.29 58.67 -13.32
CA LEU A 97 6.05 58.59 -12.07
C LEU A 97 5.20 58.03 -10.93
N ASN A 98 3.93 58.45 -10.83
CA ASN A 98 3.00 57.93 -9.82
C ASN A 98 2.72 56.42 -10.03
N GLU A 99 2.57 55.95 -11.27
CA GLU A 99 2.40 54.53 -11.58
C GLU A 99 3.62 53.69 -11.17
N LEU A 100 4.84 54.20 -11.43
CA LEU A 100 6.10 53.55 -11.01
C LEU A 100 6.18 53.43 -9.50
N GLN A 101 5.93 54.53 -8.79
CA GLN A 101 5.96 54.56 -7.32
C GLN A 101 4.88 53.67 -6.71
N GLY A 102 3.65 53.71 -7.24
CA GLY A 102 2.55 52.87 -6.77
C GLY A 102 2.83 51.37 -6.96
N SER A 103 3.38 50.99 -8.12
CA SER A 103 3.66 49.59 -8.46
C SER A 103 4.81 49.00 -7.63
N PHE A 104 5.88 49.77 -7.45
CA PHE A 104 7.07 49.34 -6.72
C PHE A 104 6.97 49.54 -5.21
N ALA A 105 6.14 50.48 -4.75
CA ALA A 105 5.98 50.87 -3.35
C ALA A 105 7.32 51.21 -2.68
N ILE A 106 8.16 51.96 -3.40
CA ILE A 106 9.46 52.48 -2.94
C ILE A 106 9.50 54.00 -3.11
N GLU A 107 10.30 54.66 -2.29
CA GLU A 107 10.69 56.04 -2.55
C GLU A 107 11.63 56.09 -3.76
N LEU A 108 11.30 56.91 -4.74
CA LEU A 108 11.95 56.92 -6.05
C LEU A 108 12.72 58.23 -6.26
N PRO A 109 14.06 58.19 -6.33
CA PRO A 109 14.88 59.31 -6.75
C PRO A 109 14.64 59.62 -8.23
N VAL A 110 14.35 60.88 -8.53
CA VAL A 110 14.10 61.36 -9.89
C VAL A 110 15.09 62.47 -10.24
N TYR A 111 15.76 62.33 -11.38
CA TYR A 111 16.72 63.28 -11.92
C TYR A 111 16.06 64.00 -13.10
N LEU A 112 15.76 65.30 -12.96
CA LEU A 112 15.20 66.08 -14.05
C LEU A 112 16.30 66.44 -15.03
N TRP A 113 16.15 66.00 -16.27
CA TRP A 113 17.18 66.11 -17.29
C TRP A 113 16.68 66.90 -18.49
N VAL A 114 17.14 68.14 -18.61
CA VAL A 114 16.85 69.01 -19.75
C VAL A 114 17.83 68.69 -20.87
N THR A 115 17.32 68.18 -21.98
CA THR A 115 18.08 67.68 -23.13
C THR A 115 17.96 68.61 -24.34
N LYS A 116 18.80 68.41 -25.36
CA LYS A 116 18.84 69.21 -26.59
C LYS A 116 19.13 70.69 -26.35
N VAL A 117 19.97 71.01 -25.37
CA VAL A 117 20.28 72.41 -25.02
C VAL A 117 21.10 73.11 -26.11
N ASP A 118 21.67 72.35 -27.03
CA ASP A 118 22.28 72.84 -28.27
C ASP A 118 21.32 73.59 -29.20
N LEU A 119 20.01 73.40 -29.03
CA LEU A 119 18.99 74.16 -29.76
C LEU A 119 18.86 75.61 -29.29
N LEU A 120 19.45 75.98 -28.13
CA LEU A 120 19.54 77.37 -27.73
C LEU A 120 20.55 78.12 -28.61
N ALA A 121 20.15 79.29 -29.08
CA ALA A 121 21.03 80.14 -29.87
C ALA A 121 22.32 80.46 -29.08
N GLY A 122 23.47 80.15 -29.71
CA GLY A 122 24.80 80.38 -29.16
C GLY A 122 25.38 79.28 -28.26
N PHE A 123 24.69 78.15 -28.05
CA PHE A 123 25.24 77.03 -27.28
C PHE A 123 26.55 76.49 -27.87
N ASN A 124 26.55 76.18 -29.17
CA ASN A 124 27.72 75.64 -29.86
C ASN A 124 28.88 76.65 -29.93
N ASP A 125 28.58 77.94 -30.04
CA ASP A 125 29.59 79.01 -30.00
C ASP A 125 30.18 79.17 -28.59
N PHE A 126 29.35 79.02 -27.55
CA PHE A 126 29.79 79.12 -26.16
C PHE A 126 30.62 77.91 -25.72
N PHE A 127 30.13 76.69 -25.96
CA PHE A 127 30.75 75.45 -25.48
C PHE A 127 31.62 74.72 -26.51
N GLY A 128 31.60 75.12 -27.78
CA GLY A 128 32.31 74.42 -28.85
C GLY A 128 33.81 74.27 -28.60
N GLY A 129 34.42 75.27 -27.94
CA GLY A 129 35.83 75.30 -27.55
C GLY A 129 36.19 74.43 -26.34
N TYR A 130 35.23 73.76 -25.70
CA TYR A 130 35.53 72.92 -24.54
C TYR A 130 36.31 71.67 -24.93
N SER A 131 37.30 71.33 -24.11
CA SER A 131 38.04 70.06 -24.20
C SER A 131 37.15 68.86 -23.87
N ASN A 132 37.61 67.64 -24.19
CA ASN A 132 36.87 66.41 -23.88
C ASN A 132 36.56 66.30 -22.38
N GLU A 133 37.50 66.65 -21.50
CA GLU A 133 37.28 66.64 -20.05
C GLU A 133 36.23 67.66 -19.60
N GLN A 134 36.28 68.89 -20.13
CA GLN A 134 35.29 69.91 -19.82
C GLN A 134 33.89 69.55 -20.34
N ARG A 135 33.79 68.81 -21.45
CA ARG A 135 32.49 68.30 -21.94
C ARG A 135 31.93 67.16 -21.10
N LYS A 136 32.77 66.45 -20.33
CA LYS A 136 32.30 65.36 -19.45
C LYS A 136 31.66 65.87 -18.17
N GLN A 137 31.96 67.09 -17.74
CA GLN A 137 31.51 67.66 -16.45
C GLN A 137 29.98 67.66 -16.32
N VAL A 138 29.50 67.80 -15.09
CA VAL A 138 28.07 67.97 -14.82
C VAL A 138 27.69 69.44 -15.01
N TRP A 139 26.64 69.71 -15.79
CA TRP A 139 26.05 71.04 -15.90
C TRP A 139 24.63 71.01 -15.33
N GLY A 140 24.42 71.68 -14.20
CA GLY A 140 23.20 71.60 -13.40
C GLY A 140 23.50 71.67 -11.90
N PHE A 141 22.53 71.28 -11.09
CA PHE A 141 22.66 71.24 -9.62
C PHE A 141 21.94 70.05 -9.01
N THR A 142 22.46 69.59 -7.88
CA THR A 142 21.96 68.45 -7.10
C THR A 142 21.56 68.94 -5.71
N PHE A 143 20.34 68.65 -5.28
CA PHE A 143 19.87 69.06 -3.95
C PHE A 143 20.54 68.24 -2.84
N PRO A 144 20.76 68.79 -1.63
CA PRO A 144 21.30 68.03 -0.51
C PRO A 144 20.40 66.84 -0.11
N TYR A 145 21.00 65.72 0.30
CA TYR A 145 20.28 64.54 0.82
C TYR A 145 20.90 64.09 2.15
N SER A 146 20.05 63.72 3.12
CA SER A 146 20.49 63.14 4.39
C SER A 146 19.46 62.14 4.93
N ASP A 147 19.93 60.95 5.32
CA ASP A 147 19.10 59.91 5.96
C ASP A 147 18.42 60.37 7.26
N LYS A 148 18.96 61.42 7.90
CA LYS A 148 18.45 61.98 9.16
C LYS A 148 17.44 63.11 8.94
N SER A 149 17.32 63.64 7.72
CA SER A 149 16.40 64.74 7.43
C SER A 149 14.95 64.26 7.45
N LYS A 150 14.04 65.08 7.99
CA LYS A 150 12.59 64.82 7.92
C LYS A 150 12.05 64.99 6.49
N THR A 151 12.67 65.85 5.69
CA THR A 151 12.28 66.11 4.30
C THR A 151 13.53 66.35 3.46
N ASN A 152 13.82 65.45 2.52
CA ASN A 152 14.88 65.63 1.51
C ASN A 152 14.34 66.26 0.21
N ARG A 153 13.17 66.92 0.27
CA ARG A 153 12.48 67.47 -0.91
C ARG A 153 12.82 68.95 -1.06
N PRO A 154 13.18 69.41 -2.27
CA PRO A 154 13.57 70.79 -2.49
C PRO A 154 12.39 71.74 -2.33
N THR A 155 12.64 72.91 -1.74
CA THR A 155 11.68 74.02 -1.70
C THR A 155 11.82 74.89 -2.95
N LYS A 156 10.79 75.68 -3.27
CA LYS A 156 10.85 76.66 -4.38
C LYS A 156 12.03 77.63 -4.22
N ALA A 157 12.31 78.06 -2.98
CA ALA A 157 13.43 78.94 -2.66
C ALA A 157 14.79 78.26 -2.93
N ALA A 158 14.93 76.98 -2.56
CA ALA A 158 16.16 76.21 -2.84
C ALA A 158 16.39 76.08 -4.36
N PHE A 159 15.34 75.81 -5.14
CA PHE A 159 15.46 75.79 -6.61
C PHE A 159 15.90 77.15 -7.17
N GLN A 160 15.29 78.25 -6.73
CA GLN A 160 15.66 79.60 -7.19
C GLN A 160 17.12 79.95 -6.85
N GLN A 161 17.57 79.58 -5.65
CA GLN A 161 18.96 79.81 -5.23
C GLN A 161 19.95 79.05 -6.11
N GLU A 162 19.72 77.75 -6.33
CA GLU A 162 20.61 76.92 -7.17
C GLU A 162 20.58 77.35 -8.64
N TRP A 163 19.41 77.76 -9.15
CA TRP A 163 19.30 78.33 -10.49
C TRP A 163 20.12 79.61 -10.64
N ALA A 164 19.98 80.56 -9.71
CA ALA A 164 20.71 81.81 -9.75
C ALA A 164 22.22 81.59 -9.67
N ALA A 165 22.68 80.61 -8.89
CA ALA A 165 24.11 80.23 -8.83
C ALA A 165 24.60 79.66 -10.17
N LEU A 166 23.82 78.80 -10.83
CA LEU A 166 24.14 78.24 -12.14
C LEU A 166 24.20 79.33 -13.22
N GLU A 167 23.23 80.24 -13.21
CA GLU A 167 23.16 81.38 -14.12
C GLU A 167 24.34 82.34 -13.92
N GLN A 168 24.66 82.69 -12.67
CA GLN A 168 25.82 83.52 -12.34
C GLN A 168 27.13 82.87 -12.79
N SER A 169 27.25 81.55 -12.68
CA SER A 169 28.41 80.80 -13.18
C SER A 169 28.57 80.97 -14.70
N LEU A 170 27.48 80.88 -15.48
CA LEU A 170 27.51 81.09 -16.93
C LEU A 170 27.94 82.51 -17.29
N PHE A 171 27.39 83.53 -16.61
CA PHE A 171 27.80 84.93 -16.83
C PHE A 171 29.27 85.16 -16.48
N SER A 172 29.80 84.54 -15.42
CA SER A 172 31.23 84.68 -15.06
C SER A 172 32.18 84.10 -16.11
N VAL A 173 31.78 83.02 -16.78
CA VAL A 173 32.57 82.36 -17.83
C VAL A 173 32.46 83.12 -19.15
N GLN A 174 31.32 83.75 -19.41
CA GLN A 174 31.06 84.53 -20.62
C GLN A 174 32.15 85.57 -20.90
N ASP A 175 32.59 86.32 -19.89
CA ASP A 175 33.61 87.37 -20.05
C ASP A 175 34.93 86.81 -20.62
N ALA A 176 35.36 85.64 -20.12
CA ALA A 176 36.55 84.96 -20.60
C ALA A 176 36.38 84.43 -22.04
N HIS A 177 35.19 83.97 -22.41
CA HIS A 177 34.88 83.54 -23.78
C HIS A 177 34.87 84.71 -24.76
N LEU A 178 34.24 85.82 -24.38
CA LEU A 178 34.23 87.05 -25.17
C LEU A 178 35.64 87.57 -25.39
N ALA A 179 36.49 87.62 -24.35
CA ALA A 179 37.87 88.09 -24.46
C ALA A 179 38.72 87.29 -25.46
N ARG A 180 38.44 85.99 -25.65
CA ARG A 180 39.19 85.09 -26.55
C ARG A 180 38.66 85.07 -27.99
N GLU A 181 37.36 85.29 -28.18
CA GLU A 181 36.73 85.21 -29.51
C GLU A 181 36.95 86.51 -30.30
N GLN A 182 37.43 86.41 -31.53
CA GLN A 182 37.69 87.56 -32.40
C GLN A 182 36.58 87.78 -33.43
N GLU A 183 35.84 86.73 -33.80
CA GLU A 183 34.78 86.83 -34.78
C GLU A 183 33.54 87.51 -34.19
N LEU A 184 33.15 88.70 -34.70
CA LEU A 184 32.00 89.46 -34.21
C LEU A 184 30.70 88.64 -34.17
N ARG A 185 30.47 87.80 -35.18
CA ARG A 185 29.26 86.96 -35.26
C ARG A 185 29.20 85.97 -34.09
N ARG A 186 30.29 85.26 -33.82
CA ARG A 186 30.40 84.31 -32.69
C ARG A 186 30.33 85.03 -31.35
N ARG A 187 31.00 86.19 -31.22
CA ARG A 187 30.89 87.04 -30.01
C ARG A 187 29.45 87.40 -29.68
N ASN A 188 28.62 87.76 -30.68
CA ASN A 188 27.20 88.05 -30.44
C ASN A 188 26.45 86.82 -29.91
N TYR A 189 26.71 85.63 -30.45
CA TYR A 189 26.10 84.38 -29.97
C TYR A 189 26.58 83.98 -28.57
N ILE A 190 27.87 84.14 -28.25
CA ILE A 190 28.43 83.93 -26.91
C ILE A 190 27.81 84.92 -25.90
N TYR A 191 27.59 86.18 -26.31
CA TYR A 191 26.94 87.18 -25.47
C TYR A 191 25.46 86.84 -25.22
N ALA A 192 24.74 86.36 -26.23
CA ALA A 192 23.33 86.04 -26.13
C ALA A 192 23.04 84.76 -25.33
N PHE A 193 23.93 83.77 -25.34
CA PHE A 193 23.65 82.44 -24.81
C PHE A 193 23.20 82.42 -23.33
N PRO A 194 23.90 83.05 -22.36
CA PRO A 194 23.43 83.09 -20.97
C PRO A 194 22.04 83.72 -20.80
N GLN A 195 21.69 84.71 -21.63
CA GLN A 195 20.36 85.33 -21.62
C GLN A 195 19.29 84.38 -22.17
N GLN A 196 19.61 83.62 -23.23
CA GLN A 196 18.73 82.57 -23.76
C GLN A 196 18.49 81.47 -22.73
N PHE A 197 19.54 81.07 -21.99
CA PHE A 197 19.44 80.11 -20.91
C PHE A 197 18.58 80.64 -19.74
N ALA A 198 18.77 81.90 -19.34
CA ALA A 198 17.95 82.54 -18.31
C ALA A 198 16.45 82.51 -18.65
N GLY A 199 16.10 82.64 -19.94
CA GLY A 199 14.72 82.52 -20.43
C GLY A 199 14.06 81.15 -20.16
N LEU A 200 14.83 80.08 -19.94
CA LEU A 200 14.29 78.77 -19.60
C LEU A 200 13.83 78.65 -18.15
N GLN A 201 14.28 79.54 -17.26
CA GLN A 201 14.06 79.45 -15.82
C GLN A 201 12.58 79.25 -15.47
N ALA A 202 11.70 80.09 -16.03
CA ALA A 202 10.29 80.08 -15.69
C ALA A 202 9.61 78.77 -16.12
N ARG A 203 9.98 78.25 -17.29
CA ARG A 203 9.44 76.99 -17.84
C ARG A 203 9.93 75.77 -17.04
N VAL A 204 11.22 75.73 -16.68
CA VAL A 204 11.79 74.64 -15.86
C VAL A 204 11.25 74.70 -14.42
N ALA A 205 11.12 75.89 -13.83
CA ALA A 205 10.50 76.08 -12.52
C ALA A 205 9.06 75.57 -12.50
N LYS A 206 8.27 75.89 -13.54
CA LYS A 206 6.90 75.37 -13.70
C LYS A 206 6.87 73.84 -13.82
N ALA A 207 7.82 73.24 -14.55
CA ALA A 207 7.95 71.79 -14.63
C ALA A 207 8.27 71.14 -13.26
N VAL A 208 9.22 71.71 -12.51
CA VAL A 208 9.58 71.23 -11.18
C VAL A 208 8.38 71.34 -10.22
N ASP A 209 7.76 72.52 -10.16
CA ASP A 209 6.62 72.79 -9.30
C ASP A 209 5.44 71.87 -9.58
N PHE A 210 5.18 71.55 -10.86
CA PHE A 210 4.03 70.75 -11.26
C PHE A 210 4.25 69.24 -11.08
N VAL A 211 5.38 68.71 -11.56
CA VAL A 211 5.67 67.26 -11.53
C VAL A 211 5.94 66.79 -10.10
N PHE A 212 6.63 67.61 -9.31
CA PHE A 212 7.04 67.25 -7.94
C PHE A 212 6.17 67.89 -6.87
N ALA A 213 4.97 68.38 -7.20
CA ALA A 213 4.06 68.95 -6.21
C ALA A 213 3.63 67.88 -5.17
N GLU A 214 3.41 68.33 -3.93
CA GLU A 214 2.82 67.47 -2.90
C GLU A 214 1.40 67.04 -3.32
N SER A 215 1.05 65.77 -3.06
CA SER A 215 -0.25 65.18 -3.35
C SER A 215 -0.76 64.46 -2.11
N ARG A 216 -2.06 64.58 -1.82
CA ARG A 216 -2.69 63.81 -0.74
C ARG A 216 -2.97 62.36 -1.11
N LEU A 217 -2.99 62.06 -2.41
CA LEU A 217 -3.42 60.78 -2.96
C LEU A 217 -2.24 59.91 -3.42
N THR A 218 -1.12 60.52 -3.76
CA THR A 218 0.07 59.83 -4.29
C THR A 218 1.31 60.21 -3.51
N GLN A 219 2.29 59.31 -3.45
CA GLN A 219 3.59 59.65 -2.86
C GLN A 219 4.28 60.70 -3.75
N GLN A 220 4.97 61.65 -3.14
CA GLN A 220 5.68 62.70 -3.85
C GLN A 220 7.06 62.18 -4.31
N PRO A 221 7.39 62.22 -5.62
CA PRO A 221 8.70 61.84 -6.11
C PRO A 221 9.84 62.67 -5.52
N LEU A 222 10.98 62.03 -5.28
CA LEU A 222 12.16 62.68 -4.68
C LEU A 222 13.00 63.30 -5.80
N LEU A 223 12.80 64.59 -6.06
CA LEU A 223 13.65 65.33 -7.01
C LEU A 223 15.08 65.45 -6.44
N ARG A 224 16.05 64.86 -7.15
CA ARG A 224 17.48 64.89 -6.76
C ARG A 224 18.23 66.07 -7.34
N GLY A 225 17.84 66.56 -8.50
CA GLY A 225 18.52 67.68 -9.14
C GLY A 225 17.98 67.96 -10.53
N VAL A 226 18.45 69.06 -11.11
CA VAL A 226 18.12 69.51 -12.47
C VAL A 226 19.41 69.64 -13.26
N TYR A 227 19.48 68.99 -14.42
CA TYR A 227 20.69 68.88 -15.21
C TYR A 227 20.43 69.18 -16.69
N PHE A 228 21.45 69.64 -17.38
CA PHE A 228 21.39 70.13 -18.74
C PHE A 228 22.40 69.38 -19.60
N SER A 229 21.97 68.93 -20.78
CA SER A 229 22.88 68.24 -21.69
C SER A 229 22.52 68.39 -23.16
N SER A 230 23.48 68.05 -24.00
CA SER A 230 23.27 67.88 -25.43
C SER A 230 23.98 66.61 -25.90
N GLY A 231 23.23 65.76 -26.61
CA GLY A 231 23.77 64.64 -27.35
C GLY A 231 23.57 64.90 -28.83
N THR A 232 24.60 65.38 -29.53
CA THR A 232 24.50 65.50 -31.00
C THR A 232 24.72 64.13 -31.64
N GLN A 233 23.69 63.60 -32.28
CA GLN A 233 23.81 62.61 -33.36
C GLN A 233 23.37 63.29 -34.66
N GLU A 234 24.28 64.03 -35.31
CA GLU A 234 24.00 64.52 -36.66
C GLU A 234 24.09 63.36 -37.66
N GLY A 235 22.95 63.06 -38.28
CA GLY A 235 22.78 61.98 -39.26
C GLY A 235 21.46 62.10 -40.03
N THR A 236 21.30 63.21 -40.76
CA THR A 236 20.46 63.43 -41.97
C THR A 236 18.95 63.10 -41.95
N VAL A 237 18.07 64.11 -42.13
CA VAL A 237 17.03 64.18 -43.21
C VAL A 237 16.56 65.63 -43.51
N TYR A 238 16.87 66.66 -42.72
CA TYR A 238 16.32 68.01 -42.98
C TYR A 238 16.86 68.74 -44.23
N ASP A 239 17.92 68.23 -44.88
CA ASP A 239 18.55 68.91 -46.02
C ASP A 239 18.02 68.50 -47.42
N ARG A 240 16.94 67.70 -47.50
CA ARG A 240 16.28 67.40 -48.79
C ARG A 240 15.24 68.43 -49.21
N VAL A 241 14.62 69.12 -48.25
CA VAL A 241 13.61 70.16 -48.53
C VAL A 241 14.27 71.51 -48.81
N LEU A 242 15.38 71.81 -48.12
CA LEU A 242 16.18 73.00 -48.40
C LEU A 242 17.09 72.82 -49.63
N GLY A 243 17.57 71.60 -49.91
CA GLY A 243 18.34 71.29 -51.13
C GLY A 243 17.52 71.37 -52.43
N SER A 244 16.21 71.09 -52.40
CA SER A 244 15.33 71.24 -53.58
C SER A 244 14.94 72.70 -53.84
N LEU A 245 14.78 73.51 -52.79
CA LEU A 245 14.57 74.97 -52.88
C LEU A 245 15.84 75.71 -53.33
N ARG A 246 17.03 75.25 -52.92
CA ARG A 246 18.31 75.87 -53.27
C ARG A 246 18.72 75.60 -54.74
N LYS A 247 18.25 74.50 -55.34
CA LYS A 247 18.38 74.24 -56.79
C LYS A 247 17.50 75.13 -57.67
N GLN A 248 16.46 75.77 -57.12
CA GLN A 248 15.60 76.70 -57.86
C GLN A 248 16.04 78.17 -57.79
N PHE A 249 17.00 78.52 -56.92
CA PHE A 249 17.47 79.92 -56.73
C PHE A 249 18.97 80.13 -56.98
N SER A 250 19.65 79.23 -57.70
CA SER A 250 21.08 79.39 -58.03
C SER A 250 21.28 80.33 -59.22
N SER A 251 21.17 81.64 -59.02
CA SER A 251 21.65 82.67 -59.94
C SER A 251 22.05 83.93 -59.17
N ALA A 252 23.17 83.85 -58.44
CA ALA A 252 24.12 84.94 -58.15
C ALA A 252 24.98 84.56 -56.93
N GLY A 253 26.30 84.62 -57.07
CA GLY A 253 27.24 84.76 -55.96
C GLY A 253 27.84 83.45 -55.41
N HIS A 254 29.17 83.35 -55.48
CA HIS A 254 29.96 82.34 -54.79
C HIS A 254 29.82 82.50 -53.27
N VAL A 255 29.39 81.46 -52.57
CA VAL A 255 29.49 81.33 -51.10
C VAL A 255 30.59 80.31 -50.79
N PRO A 256 31.56 80.59 -49.90
CA PRO A 256 32.56 79.60 -49.52
C PRO A 256 31.89 78.46 -48.76
N THR A 257 32.13 77.23 -49.21
CA THR A 257 31.75 75.99 -48.53
C THR A 257 32.65 75.78 -47.31
N ALA A 258 32.11 76.01 -46.11
CA ALA A 258 32.73 75.50 -44.88
C ALA A 258 32.49 73.98 -44.78
N GLN A 259 33.57 73.21 -44.90
CA GLN A 259 33.59 71.79 -44.58
C GLN A 259 33.45 71.61 -43.05
N ASN A 260 32.25 71.26 -42.57
CA ASN A 260 32.09 70.73 -41.21
C ASN A 260 31.89 69.22 -41.30
N THR A 261 33.01 68.49 -41.28
CA THR A 261 33.05 67.10 -40.81
C THR A 261 33.30 67.14 -39.30
N ASP A 262 32.27 67.44 -38.51
CA ASP A 262 32.36 67.37 -37.06
C ASP A 262 31.55 66.14 -36.61
N SER A 263 32.26 65.09 -36.19
CA SER A 263 31.64 63.91 -35.57
C SER A 263 30.86 64.33 -34.32
N GLY A 264 29.65 63.81 -34.12
CA GLY A 264 28.77 64.17 -33.00
C GLY A 264 29.49 64.28 -31.65
N LYS A 265 29.38 65.45 -31.01
CA LYS A 265 29.96 65.79 -29.70
C LYS A 265 28.90 65.66 -28.62
N SER A 266 29.18 64.86 -27.59
CA SER A 266 28.37 64.81 -26.36
C SER A 266 28.81 65.90 -25.38
N TYR A 267 27.85 66.67 -24.85
CA TYR A 267 28.06 67.67 -23.82
C TYR A 267 27.31 67.30 -22.55
N PHE A 268 28.04 67.27 -21.43
CA PHE A 268 27.53 67.15 -20.06
C PHE A 268 26.75 65.86 -19.76
N LEU A 269 27.13 64.75 -20.40
CA LEU A 269 26.48 63.43 -20.22
C LEU A 269 27.24 62.52 -19.24
N TYR A 270 28.56 62.40 -19.40
CA TYR A 270 29.35 61.32 -18.79
C TYR A 270 29.39 61.40 -17.25
N ASP A 271 29.85 62.51 -16.68
CA ASP A 271 29.94 62.64 -15.22
C ASP A 271 28.56 62.69 -14.56
N LEU A 272 27.54 63.17 -15.27
CA LEU A 272 26.16 63.17 -14.77
C LEU A 272 25.66 61.74 -14.55
N LEU A 273 25.82 60.87 -15.55
CA LEU A 273 25.42 59.47 -15.43
C LEU A 273 26.27 58.73 -14.38
N VAL A 274 27.60 58.82 -14.50
CA VAL A 274 28.53 58.00 -13.71
C VAL A 274 28.72 58.51 -12.29
N LYS A 275 29.01 59.81 -12.11
CA LYS A 275 29.37 60.36 -10.79
C LYS A 275 28.17 60.80 -9.97
N VAL A 276 27.01 61.06 -10.59
CA VAL A 276 25.80 61.49 -9.88
C VAL A 276 24.74 60.39 -9.87
N ILE A 277 24.16 60.05 -11.01
CA ILE A 277 22.98 59.17 -11.08
C ILE A 277 23.33 57.74 -10.61
N PHE A 278 24.40 57.13 -11.11
CA PHE A 278 24.78 55.77 -10.76
C PHE A 278 25.36 55.67 -9.33
N ALA A 279 26.11 56.68 -8.90
CA ALA A 279 26.66 56.77 -7.55
C ALA A 279 25.55 56.85 -6.47
N GLU A 280 24.42 57.49 -6.80
CA GLU A 280 23.25 57.61 -5.92
C GLU A 280 22.29 56.39 -5.98
N SER A 281 22.69 55.28 -6.59
CA SER A 281 21.84 54.07 -6.72
C SER A 281 21.31 53.49 -5.40
N HIS A 282 21.95 53.80 -4.27
CA HIS A 282 21.55 53.38 -2.94
C HIS A 282 20.38 54.20 -2.35
N LEU A 283 20.04 55.35 -2.94
CA LEU A 283 18.99 56.26 -2.43
C LEU A 283 17.56 55.74 -2.65
N ALA A 284 17.36 54.81 -3.59
CA ALA A 284 16.05 54.23 -3.80
C ALA A 284 15.62 53.38 -2.60
N GLY A 285 14.39 53.62 -2.13
CA GLY A 285 13.83 52.92 -0.97
C GLY A 285 13.69 51.40 -1.18
N ARG A 286 13.50 50.67 -0.08
CA ARG A 286 13.21 49.23 -0.09
C ARG A 286 11.72 48.97 0.08
N ASN A 287 11.22 47.88 -0.52
CA ASN A 287 9.83 47.45 -0.31
C ASN A 287 9.62 46.91 1.11
N VAL A 288 9.13 47.76 2.01
CA VAL A 288 8.91 47.45 3.44
C VAL A 288 7.90 46.32 3.64
N LYS A 289 6.87 46.21 2.78
CA LYS A 289 5.85 45.16 2.88
C LYS A 289 6.45 43.78 2.64
N TRP A 290 7.32 43.66 1.65
CA TRP A 290 8.03 42.41 1.36
C TRP A 290 8.95 42.00 2.51
N GLU A 291 9.74 42.92 3.07
CA GLU A 291 10.64 42.61 4.19
C GLU A 291 9.90 42.14 5.45
N ARG A 292 8.78 42.78 5.80
CA ARG A 292 7.96 42.36 6.95
C ARG A 292 7.41 40.95 6.75
N ARG A 293 6.90 40.65 5.55
CA ARG A 293 6.35 39.32 5.21
C ARG A 293 7.42 38.23 5.31
N THR A 294 8.61 38.47 4.75
CA THR A 294 9.71 37.50 4.78
C THR A 294 10.20 37.25 6.21
N ARG A 295 10.33 38.30 7.03
CA ARG A 295 10.70 38.15 8.45
C ARG A 295 9.67 37.34 9.23
N LEU A 296 8.38 37.61 9.03
CA LEU A 296 7.30 36.86 9.67
C LEU A 296 7.39 35.35 9.35
N PHE A 297 7.52 34.99 8.07
CA PHE A 297 7.67 33.58 7.68
C PHE A 297 8.93 32.93 8.24
N THR A 298 10.03 33.69 8.31
CA THR A 298 11.27 33.18 8.90
C THR A 298 11.07 32.86 10.39
N TYR A 299 10.44 33.76 11.16
CA TYR A 299 10.15 33.53 12.57
C TYR A 299 9.13 32.41 12.80
N LEU A 300 8.10 32.30 11.96
CA LEU A 300 7.17 31.17 12.00
C LEU A 300 7.90 29.84 11.75
N GLY A 301 8.84 29.81 10.80
CA GLY A 301 9.68 28.64 10.54
C GLY A 301 10.54 28.24 11.74
N TYR A 302 11.18 29.20 12.40
CA TYR A 302 11.91 28.94 13.64
C TYR A 302 11.01 28.43 14.76
N GLY A 303 9.84 29.05 14.96
CA GLY A 303 8.87 28.62 15.97
C GLY A 303 8.39 27.18 15.75
N LEU A 304 8.05 26.82 14.50
CA LEU A 304 7.66 25.45 14.15
C LEU A 304 8.80 24.45 14.38
N SER A 305 10.03 24.82 14.04
CA SER A 305 11.21 23.96 14.23
C SER A 305 11.46 23.65 15.71
N VAL A 306 11.35 24.67 16.58
CA VAL A 306 11.48 24.49 18.04
C VAL A 306 10.35 23.62 18.60
N LEU A 307 9.11 23.83 18.15
CA LEU A 307 7.96 23.04 18.59
C LEU A 307 8.12 21.57 18.20
N LEU A 308 8.54 21.28 16.97
CA LEU A 308 8.81 19.91 16.51
C LEU A 308 9.94 19.25 17.30
N LEU A 309 11.01 19.98 17.60
CA LEU A 309 12.12 19.48 18.42
C LEU A 309 11.65 19.13 19.84
N LEU A 310 10.89 20.00 20.49
CA LEU A 310 10.32 19.74 21.82
C LEU A 310 9.36 18.54 21.81
N GLY A 311 8.54 18.41 20.76
CA GLY A 311 7.66 17.26 20.56
C GLY A 311 8.43 15.95 20.41
N ALA A 312 9.52 15.94 19.64
CA ALA A 312 10.38 14.77 19.47
C ALA A 312 11.07 14.37 20.78
N ILE A 313 11.60 15.34 21.54
CA ILE A 313 12.20 15.09 22.86
C ILE A 313 11.16 14.50 23.82
N ALA A 314 9.95 15.07 23.87
CA ALA A 314 8.88 14.55 24.72
C ALA A 314 8.49 13.12 24.32
N ALA A 315 8.37 12.84 23.02
CA ALA A 315 8.11 11.49 22.52
C ALA A 315 9.18 10.49 22.95
N TRP A 316 10.47 10.84 22.81
CA TRP A 316 11.57 9.99 23.27
C TRP A 316 11.57 9.77 24.78
N LEU A 317 11.31 10.78 25.59
CA LEU A 317 11.24 10.64 27.05
C LEU A 317 10.11 9.70 27.48
N ILE A 318 8.94 9.81 26.84
CA ILE A 318 7.79 8.92 27.08
C ILE A 318 8.17 7.48 26.69
N SER A 319 8.72 7.28 25.49
CA SER A 319 9.13 5.94 25.03
C SER A 319 10.25 5.35 25.87
N TYR A 320 11.20 6.15 26.34
CA TYR A 320 12.25 5.71 27.25
C TYR A 320 11.68 5.23 28.59
N GLY A 321 10.80 6.02 29.22
CA GLY A 321 10.16 5.65 30.48
C GLY A 321 9.34 4.37 30.37
N ASN A 322 8.51 4.28 29.32
CA ASN A 322 7.71 3.11 29.00
C ASN A 322 8.58 1.86 28.75
N ASN A 323 9.67 1.98 27.99
CA ASN A 323 10.57 0.86 27.73
C ASN A 323 11.32 0.39 28.98
N ASN A 324 11.69 1.30 29.89
CA ASN A 324 12.29 0.89 31.16
C ASN A 324 11.29 0.14 32.04
N GLN A 325 10.04 0.58 32.10
CA GLN A 325 8.97 -0.18 32.78
C GLN A 325 8.74 -1.54 32.13
N TYR A 326 8.79 -1.60 30.80
CA TYR A 326 8.72 -2.86 30.05
C TYR A 326 9.83 -3.83 30.40
N LEU A 327 11.08 -3.36 30.41
CA LEU A 327 12.21 -4.20 30.76
C LEU A 327 12.16 -4.66 32.22
N ALA A 328 11.69 -3.81 33.14
CA ALA A 328 11.48 -4.20 34.54
C ALA A 328 10.43 -5.31 34.65
N GLN A 329 9.28 -5.17 33.99
CA GLN A 329 8.24 -6.19 34.02
C GLN A 329 8.68 -7.50 33.35
N ALA A 330 9.38 -7.42 32.22
CA ALA A 330 9.93 -8.61 31.56
C ALA A 330 10.97 -9.32 32.46
N SER A 331 11.79 -8.55 33.20
CA SER A 331 12.71 -9.09 34.20
C SER A 331 11.97 -9.79 35.34
N ASP A 332 10.91 -9.19 35.86
CA ASP A 332 10.08 -9.79 36.91
C ASP A 332 9.41 -11.09 36.42
N ASN A 333 8.88 -11.09 35.19
CA ASN A 333 8.30 -12.27 34.55
C ASN A 333 9.35 -13.39 34.41
N ALA A 334 10.57 -13.05 34.00
CA ALA A 334 11.67 -14.00 33.89
C ALA A 334 12.09 -14.58 35.25
N GLU A 335 12.14 -13.76 36.30
CA GLU A 335 12.42 -14.23 37.66
C GLU A 335 11.33 -15.17 38.18
N GLN A 336 10.06 -14.83 37.95
CA GLN A 336 8.93 -15.70 38.28
C GLN A 336 8.99 -17.02 37.52
N ALA A 337 9.29 -16.99 36.21
CA ALA A 337 9.45 -18.21 35.41
C ALA A 337 10.61 -19.08 35.95
N SER A 338 11.75 -18.47 36.29
CA SER A 338 12.88 -19.17 36.88
C SER A 338 12.52 -19.83 38.22
N LYS A 339 11.73 -19.16 39.08
CA LYS A 339 11.23 -19.74 40.34
C LYS A 339 10.30 -20.92 40.07
N SER A 340 9.35 -20.79 39.15
CA SER A 340 8.43 -21.88 38.79
C SER A 340 9.19 -23.11 38.26
N ILE A 341 10.20 -22.89 37.41
CA ILE A 341 11.06 -23.97 36.87
C ILE A 341 11.84 -24.66 38.00
N ALA A 342 12.39 -23.91 38.95
CA ALA A 342 13.15 -24.49 40.06
C ALA A 342 12.31 -25.39 40.98
N HIS A 343 11.00 -25.18 41.06
CA HIS A 343 10.08 -25.99 41.86
C HIS A 343 9.44 -27.15 41.08
N TYR A 344 9.68 -27.25 39.76
CA TYR A 344 9.11 -28.30 38.93
C TYR A 344 9.91 -29.60 39.07
N ASP A 345 9.26 -30.66 39.55
CA ASP A 345 9.86 -31.99 39.60
C ASP A 345 9.65 -32.75 38.28
N ALA A 346 10.70 -32.77 37.45
CA ALA A 346 10.72 -33.48 36.17
C ALA A 346 10.50 -35.00 36.29
N ASN A 347 10.59 -35.59 37.49
CA ASN A 347 10.36 -37.03 37.69
C ASN A 347 8.89 -37.39 37.82
N THR A 348 8.02 -36.44 38.13
CA THR A 348 6.58 -36.69 38.34
C THR A 348 5.79 -36.85 37.04
N ALA A 349 6.42 -36.60 35.88
CA ALA A 349 5.78 -36.65 34.55
C ALA A 349 4.50 -35.81 34.45
N ASP A 350 4.42 -34.70 35.20
CA ASP A 350 3.31 -33.76 35.13
C ASP A 350 3.38 -32.90 33.87
N LEU A 351 2.67 -33.33 32.82
CA LEU A 351 2.54 -32.60 31.57
C LEU A 351 1.80 -31.26 31.75
N GLY A 352 0.81 -31.21 32.64
CA GLY A 352 0.03 -29.99 32.87
C GLY A 352 0.89 -28.87 33.47
N GLY A 353 1.73 -29.20 34.44
CA GLY A 353 2.75 -28.29 34.98
C GLY A 353 3.76 -27.84 33.92
N LEU A 354 4.24 -28.77 33.08
CA LEU A 354 5.21 -28.44 32.02
C LEU A 354 4.62 -27.48 30.97
N LEU A 355 3.38 -27.69 30.54
CA LEU A 355 2.70 -26.80 29.58
C LEU A 355 2.54 -25.39 30.14
N LYS A 356 2.19 -25.25 31.43
CA LYS A 356 2.12 -23.94 32.10
C LYS A 356 3.47 -23.23 32.14
N LEU A 357 4.55 -23.97 32.42
CA LEU A 357 5.90 -23.41 32.39
C LEU A 357 6.30 -22.96 30.97
N LEU A 358 6.01 -23.78 29.96
CA LEU A 358 6.29 -23.48 28.55
C LEU A 358 5.60 -22.19 28.11
N GLU A 359 4.34 -22.01 28.50
CA GLU A 359 3.61 -20.76 28.24
C GLU A 359 4.21 -19.58 29.02
N GLN A 360 4.56 -19.77 30.30
CA GLN A 360 5.17 -18.72 31.12
C GLN A 360 6.52 -18.23 30.54
N VAL A 361 7.37 -19.14 30.04
CA VAL A 361 8.66 -18.79 29.43
C VAL A 361 8.47 -18.11 28.07
N LYS A 362 7.55 -18.61 27.25
CA LYS A 362 7.25 -17.99 25.95
C LYS A 362 6.70 -16.56 26.11
N GLY A 363 5.86 -16.35 27.12
CA GLY A 363 5.24 -15.06 27.44
C GLY A 363 6.09 -14.08 28.25
N ILE A 364 7.39 -14.32 28.48
CA ILE A 364 8.24 -13.42 29.30
C ILE A 364 8.20 -11.98 28.77
N GLY A 365 8.26 -11.82 27.44
CA GLY A 365 8.26 -10.52 26.78
C GLY A 365 6.86 -9.90 26.61
N ASP A 366 5.80 -10.62 26.94
CA ASP A 366 4.43 -10.13 26.78
C ASP A 366 3.98 -9.35 28.02
N MET A 367 3.23 -8.28 27.77
CA MET A 367 2.61 -7.47 28.80
C MET A 367 1.14 -7.81 28.97
N LYS A 368 0.57 -7.38 30.09
CA LYS A 368 -0.87 -7.54 30.36
C LYS A 368 -1.74 -6.86 29.29
N ASP A 369 -1.27 -5.74 28.75
CA ASP A 369 -2.05 -4.88 27.85
C ASP A 369 -1.71 -5.09 26.37
N PHE A 370 -0.57 -5.69 26.04
CA PHE A 370 -0.13 -5.89 24.66
C PHE A 370 0.91 -7.01 24.52
N GLN A 371 1.01 -7.57 23.31
CA GLN A 371 2.01 -8.59 22.96
C GLN A 371 3.32 -7.95 22.50
N SER A 372 4.46 -8.58 22.79
CA SER A 372 5.79 -8.05 22.46
C SER A 372 5.97 -7.67 20.97
N ASP A 373 5.23 -8.32 20.07
CA ASP A 373 5.30 -8.09 18.62
C ASP A 373 4.42 -6.92 18.14
N ASP A 374 3.49 -6.44 18.98
CA ASP A 374 2.57 -5.34 18.66
C ASP A 374 2.48 -4.29 19.80
N PRO A 375 3.57 -3.57 20.10
CA PRO A 375 3.61 -2.61 21.20
C PRO A 375 2.81 -1.33 20.91
N PRO A 376 2.20 -0.62 21.85
CA PRO A 376 1.55 0.67 21.55
C PRO A 376 2.55 1.73 21.03
N THR A 377 2.07 2.73 20.28
CA THR A 377 2.94 3.72 19.59
C THR A 377 3.83 4.52 20.54
N ASN A 378 3.39 4.75 21.78
CA ASN A 378 4.17 5.42 22.82
C ASN A 378 5.40 4.61 23.29
N TYR A 379 5.58 3.36 22.86
CA TYR A 379 6.82 2.58 23.04
C TYR A 379 7.73 2.62 21.80
N ARG A 380 7.19 2.95 20.61
CA ARG A 380 7.79 2.70 19.27
C ARG A 380 8.71 3.79 18.71
N TYR A 381 8.99 4.89 19.41
CA TYR A 381 9.78 6.02 18.89
C TYR A 381 11.29 5.73 18.67
N GLY A 382 11.64 4.52 18.21
CA GLY A 382 12.99 4.03 17.94
C GLY A 382 13.68 3.34 19.13
N LEU A 383 13.07 3.38 20.32
CA LEU A 383 13.70 2.86 21.55
C LEU A 383 13.15 1.51 22.02
N TYR A 384 12.17 0.93 21.31
CA TYR A 384 11.52 -0.31 21.72
C TYR A 384 12.51 -1.48 21.82
N GLN A 385 12.53 -2.17 22.96
CA GLN A 385 13.45 -3.29 23.22
C GLN A 385 12.78 -4.69 23.16
N GLY A 386 11.47 -4.78 22.88
CA GLY A 386 10.75 -6.06 22.95
C GLY A 386 11.31 -7.14 22.04
N ALA A 387 11.75 -6.81 20.82
CA ALA A 387 12.37 -7.78 19.91
C ALA A 387 13.60 -8.49 20.50
N LYS A 388 14.37 -7.83 21.38
CA LYS A 388 15.53 -8.46 22.04
C LYS A 388 15.08 -9.37 23.18
N VAL A 389 14.05 -8.96 23.92
CA VAL A 389 13.48 -9.74 25.01
C VAL A 389 12.78 -10.98 24.46
N SER A 390 11.97 -10.85 23.41
CA SER A 390 11.29 -11.98 22.75
C SER A 390 12.31 -12.95 22.16
N ALA A 391 13.36 -12.48 21.48
CA ALA A 391 14.42 -13.36 21.00
C ALA A 391 15.12 -14.13 22.13
N ALA A 392 15.35 -13.51 23.29
CA ALA A 392 15.91 -14.19 24.45
C ALA A 392 14.94 -15.22 25.06
N ALA A 393 13.65 -14.85 25.17
CA ALA A 393 12.57 -15.72 25.64
C ALA A 393 12.38 -16.93 24.71
N ASP A 394 12.40 -16.74 23.39
CA ASP A 394 12.31 -17.80 22.39
C ASP A 394 13.46 -18.79 22.49
N ASN A 395 14.69 -18.30 22.70
CA ASN A 395 15.84 -19.17 22.94
C ASN A 395 15.69 -20.01 24.21
N ALA A 396 15.20 -19.41 25.30
CA ALA A 396 14.92 -20.13 26.55
C ALA A 396 13.79 -21.16 26.36
N TYR A 397 12.73 -20.77 25.65
CA TYR A 397 11.58 -21.60 25.31
C TYR A 397 12.00 -22.82 24.48
N GLN A 398 12.81 -22.63 23.43
CA GLN A 398 13.34 -23.74 22.62
C GLN A 398 14.19 -24.70 23.44
N ARG A 399 15.07 -24.19 24.32
CA ARG A 399 15.82 -25.05 25.25
C ARG A 399 14.91 -25.84 26.17
N MET A 400 13.77 -25.29 26.58
CA MET A 400 12.83 -26.00 27.45
C MET A 400 11.99 -27.03 26.69
N LEU A 401 11.69 -26.80 25.41
CA LEU A 401 11.14 -27.84 24.53
C LEU A 401 12.13 -29.01 24.42
N ASP A 402 13.41 -28.73 24.23
CA ASP A 402 14.45 -29.76 24.03
C ASP A 402 14.82 -30.52 25.30
N ASN A 403 14.89 -29.83 26.44
CA ASN A 403 15.33 -30.44 27.71
C ASN A 403 14.16 -30.83 28.62
N GLY A 404 12.92 -30.46 28.28
CA GLY A 404 11.72 -30.78 29.03
C GLY A 404 10.74 -31.63 28.21
N LEU A 405 10.12 -31.03 27.19
CA LEU A 405 9.05 -31.67 26.43
C LEU A 405 9.54 -32.89 25.63
N LEU A 406 10.71 -32.79 25.00
CA LEU A 406 11.27 -33.89 24.21
C LEU A 406 11.65 -35.13 25.06
N PRO A 407 12.33 -34.99 26.22
CA PRO A 407 12.51 -36.10 27.16
C PRO A 407 11.20 -36.70 27.63
N PHE A 408 10.18 -35.86 27.90
CA PHE A 408 8.85 -36.34 28.27
C PHE A 408 8.24 -37.20 27.16
N VAL A 409 8.22 -36.71 25.91
CA VAL A 409 7.70 -37.45 24.75
C VAL A 409 8.48 -38.74 24.53
N SER A 410 9.81 -38.71 24.66
CA SER A 410 10.66 -39.90 24.49
C SER A 410 10.37 -40.97 25.54
N LYS A 411 10.27 -40.59 26.83
CA LYS A 411 9.91 -41.50 27.93
C LYS A 411 8.47 -42.02 27.77
N ARG A 412 7.54 -41.17 27.32
CA ARG A 412 6.15 -41.55 27.04
C ARG A 412 6.09 -42.62 25.95
N LEU A 413 6.79 -42.42 24.83
CA LEU A 413 6.90 -43.42 23.76
C LEU A 413 7.44 -44.76 24.28
N GLU A 414 8.52 -44.74 25.06
CA GLU A 414 9.07 -45.98 25.63
C GLU A 414 8.09 -46.66 26.60
N ALA A 415 7.41 -45.90 27.47
CA ALA A 415 6.38 -46.41 28.37
C ALA A 415 5.20 -47.01 27.62
N THR A 416 4.75 -46.37 26.53
CA THR A 416 3.70 -46.85 25.65
C THR A 416 4.09 -48.15 24.95
N LEU A 417 5.36 -48.30 24.53
CA LEU A 417 5.87 -49.53 23.95
C LEU A 417 5.94 -50.69 24.95
N ARG A 418 6.30 -50.40 26.22
CA ARG A 418 6.32 -51.39 27.30
C ARG A 418 4.92 -51.83 27.70
N ASN A 419 4.02 -50.87 27.90
CA ASN A 419 2.66 -51.08 28.41
C ASN A 419 1.64 -50.33 27.53
N PRO A 420 1.24 -50.88 26.38
CA PRO A 420 0.29 -50.20 25.51
C PRO A 420 -1.09 -50.07 26.19
N PRO A 421 -1.74 -48.89 26.15
CA PRO A 421 -2.99 -48.59 26.84
C PRO A 421 -4.19 -49.37 26.31
N ALA A 422 -4.11 -49.86 25.07
CA ALA A 422 -5.06 -50.78 24.48
C ALA A 422 -4.31 -51.99 23.91
N ASN A 423 -4.92 -53.17 23.90
CA ASN A 423 -4.41 -54.32 23.14
C ASN A 423 -4.62 -54.13 21.62
N ASN A 424 -4.43 -52.90 21.15
CA ASN A 424 -4.53 -52.52 19.75
C ASN A 424 -3.12 -52.54 19.13
N LEU A 425 -2.84 -53.59 18.38
CA LEU A 425 -1.56 -53.79 17.69
C LEU A 425 -1.29 -52.69 16.65
N GLU A 426 -2.33 -52.04 16.14
CA GLU A 426 -2.23 -50.90 15.22
C GLU A 426 -1.58 -49.69 15.89
N TYR A 427 -2.06 -49.35 17.09
CA TYR A 427 -1.52 -48.25 17.88
C TYR A 427 -0.08 -48.56 18.34
N LEU A 428 0.20 -49.83 18.66
CA LEU A 428 1.56 -50.27 19.02
C LEU A 428 2.55 -50.14 17.84
N TYR A 429 2.12 -50.40 16.61
CA TYR A 429 2.94 -50.19 15.41
C TYR A 429 3.28 -48.71 15.22
N GLU A 430 2.28 -47.82 15.26
CA GLU A 430 2.49 -46.39 15.08
C GLU A 430 3.34 -45.79 16.22
N ALA A 431 3.18 -46.29 17.45
CA ALA A 431 4.06 -45.95 18.58
C ALA A 431 5.52 -46.40 18.33
N LEU A 432 5.74 -47.60 17.79
CA LEU A 432 7.08 -48.09 17.45
C LEU A 432 7.71 -47.26 16.34
N ARG A 433 6.92 -46.93 15.31
CA ARG A 433 7.35 -46.07 14.21
C ARG A 433 7.77 -44.70 14.74
N ALA A 434 6.94 -44.04 15.55
CA ALA A 434 7.27 -42.75 16.15
C ALA A 434 8.51 -42.82 17.06
N TYR A 435 8.67 -43.89 17.83
CA TYR A 435 9.87 -44.12 18.64
C TYR A 435 11.13 -44.23 17.78
N LEU A 436 11.09 -45.01 16.69
CA LEU A 436 12.23 -45.17 15.79
C LEU A 436 12.52 -43.89 14.98
N MET A 437 11.51 -43.09 14.61
CA MET A 437 11.71 -41.78 13.98
C MET A 437 12.53 -40.82 14.85
N LEU A 438 12.35 -40.85 16.17
CA LEU A 438 13.18 -40.05 17.09
C LEU A 438 14.60 -40.61 17.25
N GLN A 439 14.83 -41.88 16.95
CA GLN A 439 16.14 -42.53 17.10
C GLN A 439 16.94 -42.56 15.78
N GLN A 440 16.26 -42.45 14.63
CA GLN A 440 16.83 -42.57 13.28
C GLN A 440 16.51 -41.31 12.46
N PRO A 441 17.44 -40.34 12.38
CA PRO A 441 17.25 -39.07 11.67
C PRO A 441 16.80 -39.21 10.21
N GLU A 442 17.20 -40.29 9.54
CA GLU A 442 16.93 -40.54 8.12
C GLU A 442 15.44 -40.77 7.83
N HIS A 443 14.70 -41.26 8.82
CA HIS A 443 13.28 -41.58 8.71
C HIS A 443 12.39 -40.55 9.45
N TYR A 444 12.98 -39.48 9.96
CA TYR A 444 12.28 -38.49 10.76
C TYR A 444 11.28 -37.66 9.93
N SER A 445 10.03 -37.60 10.40
CA SER A 445 8.95 -36.80 9.81
C SER A 445 8.34 -35.87 10.87
N PRO A 446 8.53 -34.54 10.76
CA PRO A 446 7.95 -33.58 11.70
C PRO A 446 6.43 -33.71 11.81
N LYS A 447 5.74 -33.80 10.65
CA LYS A 447 4.29 -33.91 10.59
C LYS A 447 3.77 -35.17 11.28
N THR A 448 4.38 -36.31 11.00
CA THR A 448 3.97 -37.59 11.61
C THR A 448 4.16 -37.59 13.11
N MET A 449 5.27 -37.00 13.60
CA MET A 449 5.53 -36.85 15.03
C MET A 449 4.51 -35.92 15.71
N ARG A 450 4.19 -34.77 15.10
CA ARG A 450 3.16 -33.86 15.62
C ARG A 450 1.81 -34.57 15.75
N ASP A 451 1.35 -35.17 14.65
CA ASP A 451 0.04 -35.82 14.58
C ASP A 451 -0.07 -36.95 15.62
N TRP A 452 0.97 -37.79 15.73
CA TRP A 452 0.99 -38.89 16.68
C TRP A 452 1.01 -38.40 18.13
N VAL A 453 1.91 -37.48 18.49
CA VAL A 453 2.06 -36.99 19.87
C VAL A 453 0.83 -36.22 20.34
N ILE A 454 0.26 -35.35 19.49
CA ILE A 454 -0.98 -34.63 19.81
C ILE A 454 -2.13 -35.62 20.05
N THR A 455 -2.26 -36.62 19.18
CA THR A 455 -3.32 -37.64 19.31
C THR A 455 -3.13 -38.47 20.58
N ASP A 456 -1.89 -38.89 20.90
CA ASP A 456 -1.60 -39.66 22.12
C ASP A 456 -1.95 -38.87 23.37
N ILE A 457 -1.48 -37.63 23.47
CA ILE A 457 -1.73 -36.76 24.62
C ILE A 457 -3.23 -36.55 24.81
N LYS A 458 -3.95 -36.14 23.75
CA LYS A 458 -5.38 -35.86 23.83
C LYS A 458 -6.23 -37.09 24.08
N THR A 459 -5.81 -38.27 23.63
CA THR A 459 -6.64 -39.49 23.77
C THR A 459 -6.41 -40.17 25.12
N PHE A 460 -5.16 -40.21 25.60
CA PHE A 460 -4.78 -41.08 26.72
C PHE A 460 -4.22 -40.36 27.94
N LEU A 461 -3.70 -39.13 27.81
CA LEU A 461 -3.18 -38.36 28.95
C LEU A 461 -4.20 -37.34 29.45
N LEU A 462 -4.83 -36.59 28.53
CA LEU A 462 -5.74 -35.49 28.85
C LEU A 462 -7.00 -35.55 27.95
N PRO A 463 -7.85 -36.59 28.09
CA PRO A 463 -9.08 -36.75 27.29
C PRO A 463 -10.11 -35.64 27.53
N ASP A 464 -10.17 -35.12 28.75
CA ASP A 464 -11.13 -34.07 29.15
C ASP A 464 -10.48 -32.67 29.17
N ALA A 465 -9.42 -32.45 28.38
CA ALA A 465 -8.74 -31.16 28.30
C ALA A 465 -9.70 -30.06 27.83
N ASP A 466 -9.69 -28.92 28.53
CA ASP A 466 -10.40 -27.73 28.09
C ASP A 466 -9.81 -27.19 26.76
N PRO A 467 -10.57 -26.40 25.99
CA PRO A 467 -10.10 -25.90 24.69
C PRO A 467 -8.80 -25.09 24.75
N ALA A 468 -8.50 -24.39 25.85
CA ALA A 468 -7.27 -23.62 25.97
C ALA A 468 -6.06 -24.54 26.19
N THR A 469 -6.18 -25.55 27.05
CA THR A 469 -5.16 -26.59 27.24
C THR A 469 -4.93 -27.38 25.95
N ALA A 470 -5.99 -27.75 25.23
CA ALA A 470 -5.88 -28.44 23.94
C ALA A 470 -5.09 -27.64 22.91
N LYS A 471 -5.32 -26.31 22.84
CA LYS A 471 -4.57 -25.40 21.98
C LYS A 471 -3.12 -25.25 22.41
N SER A 472 -2.85 -25.17 23.71
CA SER A 472 -1.47 -25.11 24.26
C SER A 472 -0.68 -26.36 23.88
N ILE A 473 -1.27 -27.56 23.98
CA ILE A 473 -0.64 -28.82 23.55
C ILE A 473 -0.24 -28.73 22.06
N GLU A 474 -1.18 -28.35 21.20
CA GLU A 474 -0.91 -28.21 19.76
C GLU A 474 0.22 -27.20 19.49
N GLN A 475 0.19 -26.05 20.16
CA GLN A 475 1.19 -25.00 20.02
C GLN A 475 2.60 -25.48 20.39
N HIS A 476 2.76 -26.09 21.57
CA HIS A 476 4.08 -26.50 22.06
C HIS A 476 4.61 -27.73 21.33
N VAL A 477 3.76 -28.72 21.02
CA VAL A 477 4.17 -29.91 20.25
C VAL A 477 4.54 -29.52 18.82
N SER A 478 3.81 -28.59 18.20
CA SER A 478 4.14 -28.09 16.87
C SER A 478 5.44 -27.28 16.86
N ALA A 479 5.71 -26.52 17.93
CA ALA A 479 6.97 -25.81 18.09
C ALA A 479 8.17 -26.75 18.30
N LEU A 480 7.99 -27.84 19.04
CA LEU A 480 9.03 -28.86 19.23
C LEU A 480 9.37 -29.54 17.90
N PHE A 481 8.35 -30.02 17.19
CA PHE A 481 8.50 -30.72 15.91
C PHE A 481 8.19 -29.79 14.74
N ALA A 482 8.88 -28.64 14.66
CA ALA A 482 8.69 -27.68 13.57
C ALA A 482 9.19 -28.22 12.22
N ASP A 483 8.61 -27.75 11.11
CA ASP A 483 9.05 -28.14 9.77
C ASP A 483 10.50 -27.67 9.51
N GLY A 484 11.31 -28.52 8.87
CA GLY A 484 12.73 -28.22 8.59
C GLY A 484 13.68 -28.47 9.76
N ARG A 485 13.18 -28.88 10.93
CA ARG A 485 13.98 -29.27 12.09
C ARG A 485 13.99 -30.78 12.25
N VAL A 486 15.16 -31.41 12.33
CA VAL A 486 15.29 -32.83 12.70
C VAL A 486 15.46 -32.92 14.21
N VAL A 487 14.59 -33.70 14.86
CA VAL A 487 14.58 -33.87 16.32
C VAL A 487 14.94 -35.31 16.66
N SER A 488 15.96 -35.49 17.49
CA SER A 488 16.41 -36.81 17.93
C SER A 488 16.22 -36.98 19.42
N SER A 489 15.90 -38.20 19.86
CA SER A 489 15.72 -38.50 21.28
C SER A 489 17.03 -38.26 22.03
N PRO A 490 16.97 -37.67 23.24
CA PRO A 490 18.14 -37.54 24.11
C PRO A 490 18.55 -38.86 24.78
N PHE A 491 17.75 -39.91 24.64
CA PHE A 491 18.01 -41.23 25.22
C PHE A 491 18.42 -42.25 24.15
N PRO A 492 19.34 -43.17 24.45
CA PRO A 492 19.74 -44.21 23.50
C PRO A 492 18.58 -45.16 23.16
N ILE A 493 18.64 -45.75 21.97
CA ILE A 493 17.66 -46.75 21.54
C ILE A 493 17.68 -47.98 22.45
N ASN A 494 16.50 -48.38 22.92
CA ASN A 494 16.31 -49.61 23.69
C ASN A 494 16.08 -50.78 22.72
N THR A 495 17.17 -51.43 22.32
CA THR A 495 17.16 -52.50 21.32
C THR A 495 16.35 -53.72 21.76
N GLU A 496 16.36 -54.05 23.06
CA GLU A 496 15.59 -55.16 23.61
C GLU A 496 14.08 -54.91 23.49
N LEU A 497 13.63 -53.71 23.89
CA LEU A 497 12.23 -53.32 23.77
C LEU A 497 11.78 -53.31 22.31
N VAL A 498 12.57 -52.70 21.41
CA VAL A 498 12.28 -52.68 19.97
C VAL A 498 12.14 -54.11 19.43
N SER A 499 13.06 -55.02 19.80
CA SER A 499 12.99 -56.42 19.36
C SER A 499 11.74 -57.15 19.88
N SER A 500 11.36 -56.92 21.14
CA SER A 500 10.15 -57.53 21.72
C SER A 500 8.87 -57.03 21.05
N VAL A 501 8.79 -55.73 20.74
CA VAL A 501 7.64 -55.13 20.08
C VAL A 501 7.57 -55.60 18.62
N ARG A 502 8.71 -55.64 17.91
CA ARG A 502 8.78 -56.21 16.56
C ARG A 502 8.31 -57.66 16.51
N THR A 503 8.71 -58.49 17.47
CA THR A 503 8.26 -59.89 17.57
C THR A 503 6.75 -59.98 17.79
N ARG A 504 6.19 -59.12 18.66
CA ARG A 504 4.74 -59.03 18.87
C ARG A 504 4.00 -58.59 17.62
N LEU A 505 4.52 -57.62 16.87
CA LEU A 505 3.93 -57.12 15.62
C LEU A 505 4.09 -58.11 14.45
N ALA A 506 5.12 -58.96 14.48
CA ALA A 506 5.33 -60.04 13.52
C ALA A 506 4.28 -61.16 13.63
N SER A 507 3.51 -61.22 14.73
CA SER A 507 2.37 -62.15 14.85
C SER A 507 1.21 -61.84 13.90
N LEU A 508 1.14 -60.61 13.37
CA LEU A 508 0.17 -60.21 12.36
C LEU A 508 0.71 -60.51 10.95
N SER A 509 -0.20 -60.84 10.02
CA SER A 509 0.19 -60.86 8.60
C SER A 509 0.43 -59.44 8.09
N THR A 510 1.25 -59.32 7.03
CA THR A 510 1.46 -58.04 6.32
C THR A 510 0.14 -57.39 5.92
N ALA A 511 -0.79 -58.18 5.37
CA ALA A 511 -2.11 -57.70 4.98
C ALA A 511 -2.92 -57.14 6.17
N GLN A 512 -2.85 -57.75 7.36
CA GLN A 512 -3.53 -57.26 8.56
C GLN A 512 -2.97 -55.93 9.04
N ARG A 513 -1.64 -55.77 9.06
CA ARG A 513 -1.01 -54.51 9.49
C ARG A 513 -1.32 -53.36 8.53
N VAL A 514 -1.20 -53.62 7.22
CA VAL A 514 -1.55 -52.66 6.18
C VAL A 514 -3.03 -52.28 6.28
N TYR A 515 -3.90 -53.27 6.47
CA TYR A 515 -5.34 -53.03 6.63
C TYR A 515 -5.65 -52.15 7.85
N PHE A 516 -5.08 -52.46 9.02
CA PHE A 516 -5.32 -51.64 10.21
C PHE A 516 -4.87 -50.20 9.99
N ARG A 517 -3.62 -49.96 9.56
CA ARG A 517 -3.12 -48.60 9.29
C ARG A 517 -3.99 -47.84 8.28
N LEU A 518 -4.42 -48.51 7.22
CA LEU A 518 -5.35 -47.94 6.25
C LEU A 518 -6.68 -47.57 6.95
N ARG A 519 -7.24 -48.46 7.77
CA ARG A 519 -8.46 -48.22 8.54
C ARG A 519 -8.35 -46.98 9.45
N SER A 520 -7.32 -46.84 10.30
CA SER A 520 -7.18 -45.63 11.15
C SER A 520 -6.99 -44.35 10.34
N ARG A 521 -6.25 -44.40 9.24
CA ARG A 521 -6.12 -43.24 8.34
C ARG A 521 -7.48 -42.84 7.77
N LEU A 522 -8.22 -43.78 7.18
CA LEU A 522 -9.49 -43.48 6.54
C LEU A 522 -10.61 -43.14 7.54
N MET A 523 -10.56 -43.68 8.77
CA MET A 523 -11.50 -43.32 9.83
C MET A 523 -11.34 -41.87 10.33
N ARG A 524 -10.20 -41.22 10.07
CA ARG A 524 -10.00 -39.79 10.36
C ARG A 524 -10.59 -38.87 9.31
N GLU A 525 -10.95 -39.38 8.13
CA GLU A 525 -11.64 -38.58 7.12
C GLU A 525 -13.10 -38.38 7.53
N SER A 526 -13.58 -37.14 7.49
CA SER A 526 -14.91 -36.78 7.94
C SER A 526 -15.98 -37.25 6.94
N MET A 527 -16.39 -38.51 7.06
CA MET A 527 -17.52 -39.07 6.33
C MET A 527 -18.76 -39.09 7.22
N ARG A 528 -19.93 -38.80 6.65
CA ARG A 528 -21.20 -38.89 7.37
C ARG A 528 -21.43 -40.33 7.81
N GLU A 529 -21.66 -40.52 9.12
CA GLU A 529 -22.04 -41.80 9.69
C GLU A 529 -23.45 -42.20 9.23
N PHE A 530 -23.64 -43.49 8.93
CA PHE A 530 -24.97 -44.04 8.71
C PHE A 530 -25.67 -44.16 10.06
N ASN A 531 -26.82 -43.50 10.22
CA ASN A 531 -27.64 -43.65 11.41
C ASN A 531 -29.10 -43.95 11.04
N ILE A 532 -29.81 -44.59 11.96
CA ILE A 532 -31.15 -45.14 11.70
C ILE A 532 -32.17 -44.02 11.56
N MET A 533 -32.02 -42.94 12.33
CA MET A 533 -32.94 -41.80 12.32
C MET A 533 -32.98 -41.09 10.95
N ASP A 534 -31.83 -40.94 10.30
CA ASP A 534 -31.73 -40.29 8.99
C ASP A 534 -32.43 -41.06 7.87
N VAL A 535 -32.46 -42.40 7.97
CA VAL A 535 -32.99 -43.26 6.91
C VAL A 535 -34.41 -43.75 7.16
N ALA A 536 -34.78 -43.99 8.42
CA ALA A 536 -36.08 -44.55 8.81
C ALA A 536 -37.11 -43.48 9.22
N GLY A 537 -36.70 -42.21 9.25
CA GLY A 537 -37.58 -41.08 9.54
C GLY A 537 -37.80 -40.81 11.04
N PRO A 538 -38.50 -39.71 11.39
CA PRO A 538 -38.66 -39.25 12.78
C PRO A 538 -39.44 -40.23 13.65
N GLN A 539 -40.30 -41.07 13.06
CA GLN A 539 -41.08 -42.08 13.78
C GLN A 539 -40.26 -43.31 14.18
N ALA A 540 -39.02 -43.45 13.70
CA ALA A 540 -38.15 -44.57 14.04
C ALA A 540 -37.89 -44.69 15.55
N ALA A 541 -37.77 -43.56 16.27
CA ALA A 541 -37.58 -43.54 17.72
C ALA A 541 -38.79 -44.07 18.52
N ASN A 542 -39.97 -44.14 17.90
CA ASN A 542 -41.19 -44.65 18.54
C ASN A 542 -41.35 -46.17 18.39
N VAL A 543 -40.57 -46.80 17.49
CA VAL A 543 -40.71 -48.22 17.17
C VAL A 543 -39.43 -49.03 17.35
N PHE A 544 -38.25 -48.42 17.17
CA PHE A 544 -36.96 -49.10 17.29
C PHE A 544 -36.21 -48.71 18.56
N MET A 545 -35.43 -49.67 19.06
CA MET A 545 -34.38 -49.44 20.05
C MET A 545 -33.18 -50.34 19.73
N ARG A 546 -32.01 -50.00 20.28
CA ARG A 546 -30.81 -50.83 20.19
C ARG A 546 -30.65 -51.66 21.47
N LYS A 547 -30.41 -52.97 21.33
CA LYS A 547 -30.14 -53.90 22.45
C LYS A 547 -28.94 -53.45 23.29
N SER A 548 -27.95 -52.86 22.64
CA SER A 548 -26.73 -52.31 23.23
C SER A 548 -26.95 -51.05 24.07
N GLY A 549 -28.13 -50.42 24.01
CA GLY A 549 -28.40 -49.12 24.64
C GLY A 549 -27.78 -47.92 23.91
N GLN A 550 -27.12 -48.13 22.76
CA GLN A 550 -26.61 -47.04 21.92
C GLN A 550 -27.76 -46.21 21.33
N PRO A 551 -27.58 -44.90 21.12
CA PRO A 551 -28.62 -44.06 20.53
C PRO A 551 -28.82 -44.35 19.03
N LEU A 552 -30.03 -44.12 18.51
CA LEU A 552 -30.38 -44.37 17.10
C LEU A 552 -29.74 -43.38 16.11
N ASN A 553 -29.20 -42.26 16.60
CA ASN A 553 -28.45 -41.28 15.82
C ASN A 553 -26.96 -41.66 15.66
N ARG A 554 -26.54 -42.82 16.16
CA ARG A 554 -25.26 -43.47 15.88
C ARG A 554 -25.50 -44.85 15.27
N GLY A 555 -24.71 -45.24 14.30
CA GLY A 555 -24.85 -46.50 13.57
C GLY A 555 -23.52 -46.99 13.00
N VAL A 556 -23.40 -46.97 11.67
CA VAL A 556 -22.25 -47.53 10.96
C VAL A 556 -21.32 -46.39 10.53
N PRO A 557 -20.02 -46.43 10.87
CA PRO A 557 -19.05 -45.44 10.43
C PRO A 557 -19.08 -45.25 8.91
N GLY A 558 -18.93 -44.01 8.44
CA GLY A 558 -19.00 -43.68 7.02
C GLY A 558 -18.04 -44.51 6.14
N LEU A 559 -16.91 -44.95 6.71
CA LEU A 559 -15.96 -45.86 6.04
C LEU A 559 -16.59 -47.19 5.61
N PHE A 560 -17.58 -47.72 6.33
CA PHE A 560 -18.26 -49.00 6.02
C PHE A 560 -19.63 -48.77 5.37
N THR A 561 -19.78 -47.72 4.57
CA THR A 561 -20.96 -47.49 3.73
C THR A 561 -20.62 -47.79 2.26
N TYR A 562 -21.63 -47.89 1.40
CA TYR A 562 -21.42 -48.13 -0.03
C TYR A 562 -20.53 -47.04 -0.65
N GLN A 563 -20.76 -45.78 -0.27
CA GLN A 563 -19.91 -44.65 -0.66
C GLN A 563 -18.52 -44.75 -0.03
N GLY A 564 -18.43 -45.09 1.26
CA GLY A 564 -17.14 -45.31 1.94
C GLY A 564 -16.27 -46.37 1.27
N TYR A 565 -16.86 -47.46 0.77
CA TYR A 565 -16.12 -48.47 0.03
C TYR A 565 -15.58 -47.93 -1.30
N TRP A 566 -16.46 -47.40 -2.15
CA TRP A 566 -16.10 -47.06 -3.52
C TRP A 566 -15.37 -45.72 -3.66
N ASP A 567 -15.77 -44.73 -2.88
CA ASP A 567 -15.24 -43.37 -3.01
C ASP A 567 -14.02 -43.12 -2.14
N LEU A 568 -13.79 -43.95 -1.12
CA LEU A 568 -12.69 -43.80 -0.19
C LEU A 568 -11.76 -45.02 -0.15
N PHE A 569 -12.25 -46.19 0.26
CA PHE A 569 -11.39 -47.37 0.46
C PHE A 569 -10.75 -47.87 -0.84
N ASP A 570 -11.54 -48.14 -1.89
CA ASP A 570 -11.06 -48.73 -3.15
C ASP A 570 -10.08 -47.80 -3.90
N LYS A 571 -10.29 -46.49 -3.81
CA LYS A 571 -9.38 -45.49 -4.39
C LYS A 571 -8.07 -45.37 -3.60
N SER A 572 -8.09 -45.63 -2.30
CA SER A 572 -6.94 -45.40 -1.40
C SER A 572 -6.06 -46.64 -1.21
N VAL A 573 -6.62 -47.84 -1.33
CA VAL A 573 -5.93 -49.09 -0.96
C VAL A 573 -4.63 -49.31 -1.72
N ALA A 574 -4.58 -49.03 -3.03
CA ALA A 574 -3.37 -49.25 -3.83
C ALA A 574 -2.22 -48.28 -3.48
N GLY A 575 -2.54 -47.00 -3.29
CA GLY A 575 -1.56 -45.97 -2.93
C GLY A 575 -0.99 -46.20 -1.53
N VAL A 576 -1.85 -46.53 -0.56
CA VAL A 576 -1.44 -46.78 0.82
C VAL A 576 -0.67 -48.09 0.95
N VAL A 577 -1.03 -49.16 0.23
CA VAL A 577 -0.24 -50.40 0.22
C VAL A 577 1.21 -50.13 -0.21
N THR A 578 1.43 -49.24 -1.19
CA THR A 578 2.77 -48.88 -1.66
C THR A 578 3.56 -48.13 -0.57
N GLU A 579 2.98 -47.06 0.00
CA GLU A 579 3.60 -46.26 1.07
C GLU A 579 3.90 -47.10 2.33
N VAL A 580 2.96 -47.97 2.73
CA VAL A 580 3.10 -48.80 3.94
C VAL A 580 4.16 -49.87 3.74
N SER A 581 4.31 -50.43 2.53
CA SER A 581 5.35 -51.41 2.23
C SER A 581 6.76 -50.82 2.34
N ASP A 582 6.93 -49.56 1.93
CA ASP A 582 8.22 -48.85 2.04
C ASP A 582 8.58 -48.54 3.51
N ASP A 583 7.58 -48.21 4.34
CA ASP A 583 7.77 -47.95 5.77
C ASP A 583 8.00 -49.23 6.61
N GLU A 584 7.36 -50.35 6.27
CA GLU A 584 7.41 -51.57 7.09
C GLU A 584 8.84 -52.12 7.22
N GLY A 585 9.66 -51.97 6.18
CA GLY A 585 11.02 -52.51 6.14
C GLY A 585 11.89 -52.03 7.30
N TRP A 586 11.94 -50.71 7.51
CA TRP A 586 12.77 -50.11 8.55
C TRP A 586 12.12 -50.16 9.94
N VAL A 587 10.77 -50.06 10.03
CA VAL A 587 10.05 -50.14 11.32
C VAL A 587 10.13 -51.54 11.92
N LEU A 588 9.86 -52.58 11.12
CA LEU A 588 9.87 -53.98 11.58
C LEU A 588 11.26 -54.62 11.52
N GLY A 589 12.24 -53.96 10.89
CA GLY A 589 13.59 -54.50 10.73
C GLY A 589 13.63 -55.71 9.80
N LEU A 590 12.82 -55.70 8.75
CA LEU A 590 12.76 -56.77 7.76
C LEU A 590 14.03 -56.73 6.90
N GLY A 591 14.61 -57.88 6.59
CA GLY A 591 15.78 -57.96 5.71
C GLY A 591 15.46 -57.55 4.27
N GLU A 592 16.47 -57.16 3.48
CA GLU A 592 16.30 -56.73 2.09
C GLU A 592 15.56 -57.75 1.20
N GLN A 593 15.71 -59.05 1.48
CA GLN A 593 15.02 -60.12 0.74
C GLN A 593 13.51 -60.17 1.04
N SER A 594 13.09 -59.97 2.29
CA SER A 594 11.68 -59.88 2.66
C SER A 594 11.00 -58.63 2.10
N ILE A 595 11.72 -57.51 2.06
CA ILE A 595 11.24 -56.26 1.45
C ILE A 595 10.98 -56.46 -0.05
N LYS A 596 11.92 -57.09 -0.77
CA LYS A 596 11.75 -57.43 -2.20
C LYS A 596 10.59 -58.40 -2.46
N ALA A 597 10.37 -59.39 -1.59
CA ALA A 597 9.25 -60.30 -1.70
C ALA A 597 7.89 -59.60 -1.49
N GLN A 598 7.79 -58.75 -0.46
CA GLN A 598 6.57 -57.96 -0.18
C GLN A 598 6.28 -56.95 -1.30
N LEU A 599 7.29 -56.23 -1.80
CA LEU A 599 7.17 -55.37 -2.98
C LEU A 599 6.72 -56.15 -4.22
N GLY A 600 7.23 -57.38 -4.41
CA GLY A 600 6.79 -58.27 -5.48
C GLY A 600 5.32 -58.70 -5.35
N GLU A 601 4.83 -58.99 -4.15
CA GLU A 601 3.44 -59.34 -3.87
C GLU A 601 2.49 -58.14 -3.98
N ALA A 602 2.95 -56.94 -3.59
CA ALA A 602 2.25 -55.67 -3.80
C ALA A 602 2.12 -55.35 -5.30
N MET A 603 3.20 -55.49 -6.07
CA MET A 603 3.19 -55.30 -7.53
C MET A 603 2.34 -56.35 -8.27
N GLN A 604 2.19 -57.56 -7.72
CA GLN A 604 1.30 -58.60 -8.24
C GLN A 604 -0.17 -58.42 -7.81
N GLY A 605 -0.51 -57.37 -7.05
CA GLY A 605 -1.89 -57.07 -6.60
C GLY A 605 -2.46 -58.04 -5.56
N LYS A 606 -1.67 -59.03 -5.09
CA LYS A 606 -2.12 -60.03 -4.11
C LYS A 606 -2.35 -59.40 -2.74
N LEU A 607 -1.42 -58.55 -2.28
CA LEU A 607 -1.52 -57.86 -1.00
C LEU A 607 -2.73 -56.92 -0.96
N VAL A 608 -2.97 -56.17 -2.04
CA VAL A 608 -4.16 -55.32 -2.20
C VAL A 608 -5.45 -56.14 -2.07
N ARG A 609 -5.49 -57.32 -2.71
CA ARG A 609 -6.64 -58.23 -2.60
C ARG A 609 -6.85 -58.72 -1.18
N GLU A 610 -5.80 -59.15 -0.48
CA GLU A 610 -5.92 -59.62 0.90
C GLU A 610 -6.39 -58.52 1.86
N VAL A 611 -5.88 -57.30 1.72
CA VAL A 611 -6.35 -56.12 2.48
C VAL A 611 -7.82 -55.84 2.18
N ARG A 612 -8.24 -55.89 0.92
CA ARG A 612 -9.65 -55.75 0.52
C ARG A 612 -10.53 -56.82 1.16
N LEU A 613 -10.09 -58.07 1.18
CA LEU A 613 -10.85 -59.16 1.81
C LEU A 613 -11.01 -58.97 3.33
N LEU A 614 -9.98 -58.45 4.02
CA LEU A 614 -10.09 -58.11 5.44
C LEU A 614 -11.11 -56.99 5.67
N TYR A 615 -11.05 -55.92 4.87
CA TYR A 615 -12.03 -54.84 4.90
C TYR A 615 -13.45 -55.33 4.67
N LEU A 616 -13.69 -56.14 3.63
CA LEU A 616 -15.03 -56.61 3.29
C LEU A 616 -15.61 -57.54 4.36
N ARG A 617 -14.78 -58.32 5.06
CA ARG A 617 -15.22 -59.11 6.21
C ARG A 617 -15.62 -58.22 7.39
N GLU A 618 -14.86 -57.17 7.68
CA GLU A 618 -15.22 -56.21 8.72
C GLU A 618 -16.48 -55.40 8.35
N TYR A 619 -16.62 -55.05 7.07
CA TYR A 619 -17.83 -54.43 6.51
C TYR A 619 -19.05 -55.31 6.78
N GLN A 620 -18.98 -56.58 6.38
CA GLN A 620 -20.03 -57.57 6.63
C GLN A 620 -20.36 -57.69 8.12
N GLN A 621 -19.34 -57.80 8.97
CA GLN A 621 -19.50 -57.94 10.41
C GLN A 621 -20.17 -56.71 11.03
N THR A 622 -19.76 -55.51 10.63
CA THR A 622 -20.29 -54.23 11.14
C THR A 622 -21.78 -54.10 10.84
N TRP A 623 -22.20 -54.41 9.61
CA TRP A 623 -23.62 -54.41 9.23
C TRP A 623 -24.41 -55.53 9.91
N SER A 624 -23.82 -56.72 10.06
CA SER A 624 -24.47 -57.83 10.77
C SER A 624 -24.70 -57.49 12.23
N GLN A 625 -23.75 -56.81 12.88
CA GLN A 625 -23.88 -56.37 14.27
C GLN A 625 -24.99 -55.32 14.42
N LEU A 626 -25.05 -54.33 13.53
CA LEU A 626 -26.15 -53.35 13.54
C LEU A 626 -27.51 -54.06 13.43
N MET A 627 -27.66 -54.99 12.47
CA MET A 627 -28.91 -55.71 12.24
C MET A 627 -29.32 -56.59 13.43
N GLN A 628 -28.37 -57.19 14.15
CA GLN A 628 -28.65 -57.99 15.35
C GLN A 628 -28.99 -57.11 16.57
N ASP A 629 -28.47 -55.88 16.60
CA ASP A 629 -28.62 -54.92 17.67
C ASP A 629 -29.95 -54.15 17.60
N VAL A 630 -30.49 -53.90 16.40
CA VAL A 630 -31.80 -53.24 16.24
C VAL A 630 -32.94 -54.20 16.59
N GLN A 631 -33.84 -53.75 17.46
CA GLN A 631 -35.06 -54.46 17.82
C GLN A 631 -36.26 -53.51 17.93
N LEU A 632 -37.46 -54.08 17.91
CA LEU A 632 -38.66 -53.32 18.24
C LEU A 632 -38.70 -53.02 19.75
N ILE A 633 -39.22 -51.85 20.11
CA ILE A 633 -39.46 -51.50 21.51
C ILE A 633 -40.47 -52.50 22.11
N PRO A 634 -40.12 -53.20 23.21
CA PRO A 634 -41.04 -54.09 23.89
C PRO A 634 -42.32 -53.37 24.34
N SER A 635 -43.43 -54.10 24.37
CA SER A 635 -44.73 -53.56 24.79
C SER A 635 -45.25 -54.23 26.04
N ASP A 636 -45.47 -53.44 27.09
CA ASP A 636 -46.04 -53.90 28.37
C ASP A 636 -47.55 -53.66 28.48
N SER A 637 -48.16 -53.04 27.46
CA SER A 637 -49.60 -52.75 27.43
C SER A 637 -50.20 -52.87 26.04
N LEU A 638 -51.50 -53.17 25.99
CA LEU A 638 -52.27 -53.23 24.74
C LEU A 638 -52.26 -51.87 24.02
N GLN A 639 -52.43 -50.76 24.76
CA GLN A 639 -52.45 -49.42 24.18
C GLN A 639 -51.12 -49.04 23.51
N SER A 640 -49.99 -49.40 24.13
CA SER A 640 -48.65 -49.14 23.57
C SER A 640 -48.36 -50.04 22.35
N SER A 641 -48.89 -51.27 22.36
CA SER A 641 -48.85 -52.18 21.20
C SER A 641 -49.65 -51.64 20.03
N ILE A 642 -50.85 -51.07 20.27
CA ILE A 642 -51.68 -50.42 19.25
C ILE A 642 -50.95 -49.21 18.65
N GLN A 643 -50.39 -48.33 19.48
CA GLN A 643 -49.66 -47.15 19.01
C GLN A 643 -48.45 -47.51 18.15
N ARG A 644 -47.65 -48.51 18.55
CA ARG A 644 -46.50 -48.96 17.77
C ARG A 644 -46.91 -49.69 16.49
N MET A 645 -47.95 -50.52 16.55
CA MET A 645 -48.43 -51.24 15.38
C MET A 645 -49.02 -50.26 14.34
N ALA A 646 -49.68 -49.18 14.77
CA ALA A 646 -50.15 -48.11 13.89
C ALA A 646 -49.00 -47.46 13.10
N VAL A 647 -47.84 -47.25 13.74
CA VAL A 647 -46.65 -46.70 13.08
C VAL A 647 -46.00 -47.73 12.15
N LEU A 648 -45.99 -49.00 12.54
CA LEU A 648 -45.40 -50.09 11.74
C LEU A 648 -46.25 -50.48 10.52
N SER A 649 -47.57 -50.31 10.57
CA SER A 649 -48.50 -50.60 9.47
C SER A 649 -48.75 -49.41 8.55
N ALA A 650 -48.30 -48.20 8.92
CA ALA A 650 -48.47 -47.01 8.11
C ALA A 650 -47.74 -47.12 6.75
N PRO A 651 -48.22 -46.44 5.69
CA PRO A 651 -47.55 -46.43 4.39
C PRO A 651 -46.10 -45.90 4.43
N ASP A 652 -45.80 -45.02 5.38
CA ASP A 652 -44.47 -44.45 5.68
C ASP A 652 -43.74 -45.18 6.83
N SER A 653 -44.06 -46.46 7.03
CA SER A 653 -43.47 -47.29 8.09
C SER A 653 -41.94 -47.20 8.13
N PRO A 654 -41.34 -46.96 9.32
CA PRO A 654 -39.89 -46.92 9.48
C PRO A 654 -39.17 -48.24 9.13
N LEU A 655 -39.86 -49.38 9.18
CA LEU A 655 -39.29 -50.71 8.94
C LEU A 655 -38.84 -50.96 7.49
N PRO A 656 -39.69 -50.80 6.46
CA PRO A 656 -39.25 -50.93 5.07
C PRO A 656 -38.21 -49.88 4.69
N LEU A 657 -38.30 -48.65 5.21
CA LEU A 657 -37.31 -47.59 4.95
C LEU A 657 -35.92 -47.98 5.48
N PHE A 658 -35.85 -48.45 6.73
CA PHE A 658 -34.61 -48.94 7.32
C PHE A 658 -34.02 -50.13 6.54
N LEU A 659 -34.83 -51.16 6.27
CA LEU A 659 -34.35 -52.36 5.59
C LEU A 659 -33.91 -52.08 4.14
N ARG A 660 -34.61 -51.20 3.41
CA ARG A 660 -34.20 -50.75 2.07
C ARG A 660 -32.87 -50.00 2.10
N ALA A 661 -32.67 -49.17 3.12
CA ALA A 661 -31.41 -48.46 3.31
C ALA A 661 -30.26 -49.44 3.61
N VAL A 662 -30.46 -50.41 4.49
CA VAL A 662 -29.46 -51.47 4.76
C VAL A 662 -29.14 -52.25 3.49
N VAL A 663 -30.14 -52.63 2.70
CA VAL A 663 -29.93 -53.33 1.42
C VAL A 663 -29.12 -52.48 0.44
N ARG A 664 -29.38 -51.17 0.36
CA ARG A 664 -28.59 -50.27 -0.48
C ARG A 664 -27.12 -50.26 -0.07
N GLU A 665 -26.85 -50.17 1.23
CA GLU A 665 -25.48 -50.14 1.73
C GLU A 665 -24.78 -51.51 1.67
N THR A 666 -25.52 -52.62 1.65
CA THR A 666 -24.98 -53.99 1.61
C THR A 666 -25.02 -54.66 0.22
N THR A 667 -25.29 -53.86 -0.83
CA THR A 667 -25.22 -54.29 -2.22
C THR A 667 -24.05 -53.57 -2.90
N LEU A 668 -22.84 -54.12 -2.76
CA LEU A 668 -21.61 -53.51 -3.21
C LEU A 668 -21.33 -53.74 -4.70
N LEU A 669 -21.83 -54.84 -5.29
CA LEU A 669 -21.64 -55.13 -6.70
C LEU A 669 -22.32 -54.07 -7.60
N ARG A 670 -21.50 -53.38 -8.39
CA ARG A 670 -22.00 -52.56 -9.50
C ARG A 670 -22.40 -53.46 -10.66
N GLU A 671 -23.67 -53.38 -11.08
CA GLU A 671 -24.02 -53.87 -12.42
C GLU A 671 -23.26 -53.01 -13.46
N PRO A 672 -22.72 -53.60 -14.53
CA PRO A 672 -22.14 -52.79 -15.60
C PRO A 672 -23.26 -51.90 -16.16
N GLU A 673 -23.09 -50.58 -16.08
CA GLU A 673 -24.01 -49.64 -16.70
C GLU A 673 -24.21 -50.04 -18.17
N LYS A 674 -25.45 -50.35 -18.54
CA LYS A 674 -25.85 -50.48 -19.95
C LYS A 674 -25.72 -49.10 -20.58
N GLY A 675 -24.55 -48.75 -21.13
CA GLY A 675 -24.44 -47.52 -21.92
C GLY A 675 -23.07 -46.92 -22.20
N GLN A 676 -21.99 -47.34 -21.52
CA GLN A 676 -20.67 -46.77 -21.80
C GLN A 676 -19.73 -47.82 -22.38
N GLN A 677 -19.70 -47.87 -23.73
CA GLN A 677 -18.63 -48.53 -24.46
C GLN A 677 -17.31 -47.88 -24.06
N THR A 678 -16.44 -48.65 -23.40
CA THR A 678 -15.08 -48.19 -23.12
C THR A 678 -14.31 -48.01 -24.43
N VAL A 679 -13.31 -47.11 -24.43
CA VAL A 679 -12.43 -46.85 -25.59
C VAL A 679 -11.76 -48.16 -26.07
N VAL A 680 -11.59 -49.13 -25.17
CA VAL A 680 -11.08 -50.48 -25.42
C VAL A 680 -12.05 -51.34 -26.26
N ASP A 681 -13.36 -51.25 -26.02
CA ASP A 681 -14.38 -51.95 -26.83
C ASP A 681 -14.44 -51.40 -28.27
N LYS A 682 -14.26 -50.08 -28.45
CA LYS A 682 -14.13 -49.48 -29.79
C LYS A 682 -12.84 -49.90 -30.50
N MET A 683 -11.77 -50.15 -29.75
CA MET A 683 -10.50 -50.64 -30.30
C MET A 683 -10.58 -52.11 -30.70
N ALA A 684 -11.21 -52.96 -29.88
CA ALA A 684 -11.47 -54.36 -30.21
C ALA A 684 -12.38 -54.53 -31.44
N GLN A 685 -13.32 -53.60 -31.64
CA GLN A 685 -14.21 -53.60 -32.79
C GLN A 685 -13.53 -53.08 -34.07
N LYS A 686 -12.52 -52.20 -33.95
CA LYS A 686 -11.65 -51.78 -35.07
C LYS A 686 -10.56 -52.81 -35.42
N LEU A 687 -10.12 -53.63 -34.47
CA LEU A 687 -9.12 -54.69 -34.68
C LEU A 687 -9.69 -55.98 -35.31
N LYS A 688 -11.02 -56.13 -35.38
CA LYS A 688 -11.67 -57.23 -36.11
C LYS A 688 -11.43 -57.22 -37.62
N ASN A 689 -11.01 -56.09 -38.20
CA ASN A 689 -10.75 -55.96 -39.64
C ASN A 689 -9.27 -56.18 -40.03
N THR A 690 -8.39 -56.52 -39.08
CA THR A 690 -6.96 -56.70 -39.35
C THR A 690 -6.44 -57.93 -38.61
N ARG A 691 -7.16 -59.05 -38.72
CA ARG A 691 -6.88 -60.27 -37.98
C ARG A 691 -5.86 -61.19 -38.66
N ASP A 692 -5.60 -61.02 -39.95
CA ASP A 692 -4.78 -62.00 -40.69
C ASP A 692 -3.29 -61.65 -40.82
N ASP A 693 -2.87 -60.41 -40.49
CA ASP A 693 -1.46 -59.99 -40.64
C ASP A 693 -0.69 -59.86 -39.32
N PHE A 694 -1.37 -59.78 -38.17
CA PHE A 694 -0.72 -59.55 -36.87
C PHE A 694 -0.39 -60.85 -36.10
N GLU A 695 -1.02 -61.98 -36.42
CA GLU A 695 -0.80 -63.29 -35.77
C GLU A 695 0.49 -64.00 -36.19
N ARG A 696 1.26 -63.48 -37.17
CA ARG A 696 2.53 -64.07 -37.61
C ARG A 696 3.79 -63.43 -37.01
N VAL A 697 3.68 -62.28 -36.35
CA VAL A 697 4.85 -61.50 -35.90
C VAL A 697 5.00 -61.46 -34.37
N VAL A 698 3.95 -61.75 -33.62
CA VAL A 698 4.01 -61.83 -32.15
C VAL A 698 3.41 -63.17 -31.74
N GLY A 699 4.24 -64.04 -31.14
CA GLY A 699 3.79 -65.32 -30.57
C GLY A 699 2.63 -65.15 -29.58
N PRO A 700 2.01 -66.25 -29.10
CA PRO A 700 0.75 -66.20 -28.37
C PRO A 700 0.87 -65.26 -27.16
N VAL A 701 0.22 -64.10 -27.27
CA VAL A 701 -0.03 -63.20 -26.14
C VAL A 701 -0.90 -63.99 -25.17
N PRO A 702 -0.59 -64.09 -23.87
CA PRO A 702 -1.48 -64.67 -22.88
C PRO A 702 -2.79 -63.87 -22.92
N GLY A 703 -3.78 -64.43 -23.60
CA GLY A 703 -5.09 -63.84 -23.73
C GLY A 703 -5.67 -63.60 -22.36
N SER A 704 -6.08 -62.36 -22.13
CA SER A 704 -6.89 -61.85 -21.03
C SER A 704 -7.93 -62.85 -20.54
N GLN A 705 -7.53 -63.75 -19.63
CA GLN A 705 -8.42 -64.58 -18.81
C GLN A 705 -8.72 -63.93 -17.45
N ALA A 706 -8.45 -62.63 -17.30
CA ALA A 706 -8.67 -61.88 -16.06
C ALA A 706 -10.05 -61.18 -15.98
N THR A 707 -11.10 -61.68 -16.65
CA THR A 707 -12.46 -61.08 -16.58
C THR A 707 -13.54 -62.01 -16.05
N ARG A 708 -13.17 -63.11 -15.39
CA ARG A 708 -14.06 -63.88 -14.50
C ARG A 708 -13.41 -64.27 -13.17
N ALA A 709 -12.44 -63.48 -12.71
CA ALA A 709 -11.97 -63.55 -11.34
C ALA A 709 -13.07 -62.96 -10.44
N THR A 710 -13.49 -63.76 -9.46
CA THR A 710 -14.31 -63.41 -8.30
C THR A 710 -14.29 -61.92 -7.96
N ARG A 711 -15.41 -61.22 -8.17
CA ARG A 711 -15.61 -59.89 -7.60
C ARG A 711 -15.63 -60.05 -6.08
N ASP A 712 -14.57 -59.62 -5.40
CA ASP A 712 -14.36 -59.87 -3.96
C ASP A 712 -15.53 -59.32 -3.11
N GLU A 713 -16.22 -58.30 -3.60
CA GLU A 713 -17.41 -57.67 -3.01
C GLU A 713 -18.57 -58.65 -2.75
N ARG A 714 -18.57 -59.79 -3.47
CA ARG A 714 -19.54 -60.88 -3.27
C ARG A 714 -19.61 -61.38 -1.83
N ILE A 715 -18.56 -61.23 -1.03
CA ILE A 715 -18.57 -61.67 0.38
C ILE A 715 -19.65 -60.94 1.18
N VAL A 716 -19.77 -59.63 1.00
CA VAL A 716 -20.81 -58.83 1.65
C VAL A 716 -22.15 -59.15 1.01
N ASP A 717 -22.19 -59.18 -0.32
CA ASP A 717 -23.44 -59.34 -1.03
C ASP A 717 -24.08 -60.70 -0.73
N ASP A 718 -23.34 -61.80 -0.85
CA ASP A 718 -23.84 -63.17 -0.63
C ASP A 718 -24.34 -63.35 0.82
N TYR A 719 -23.73 -62.69 1.81
CA TYR A 719 -24.19 -62.75 3.20
C TYR A 719 -25.55 -62.08 3.41
N PHE A 720 -25.80 -60.94 2.76
CA PHE A 720 -27.07 -60.19 2.87
C PHE A 720 -28.11 -60.56 1.79
N GLU A 721 -27.84 -61.60 0.99
CA GLU A 721 -28.77 -62.11 -0.02
C GLU A 721 -30.18 -62.46 0.53
N PRO A 722 -30.33 -63.10 1.70
CA PRO A 722 -31.66 -63.34 2.27
C PRO A 722 -32.45 -62.05 2.53
N LEU A 723 -31.77 -60.98 2.97
CA LEU A 723 -32.39 -59.68 3.20
C LEU A 723 -32.78 -59.01 1.88
N ARG A 724 -31.95 -59.12 0.84
CA ARG A 724 -32.29 -58.61 -0.50
C ARG A 724 -33.48 -59.31 -1.11
N ARG A 725 -33.65 -60.62 -0.89
CA ARG A 725 -34.84 -61.34 -1.37
C ARG A 725 -36.13 -60.88 -0.70
N LEU A 726 -36.05 -60.46 0.56
CA LEU A 726 -37.19 -59.93 1.31
C LEU A 726 -37.60 -58.53 0.84
N VAL A 727 -36.61 -57.66 0.58
CA VAL A 727 -36.79 -56.21 0.40
C VAL A 727 -36.68 -55.75 -1.06
N GLY A 728 -36.11 -56.57 -1.94
CA GLY A 728 -35.77 -56.24 -3.32
C GLY A 728 -34.39 -55.58 -3.48
N ALA A 729 -33.74 -55.85 -4.62
CA ALA A 729 -32.48 -55.21 -4.99
C ALA A 729 -32.64 -53.69 -5.17
N PRO A 730 -31.60 -52.88 -4.92
CA PRO A 730 -31.66 -51.43 -5.12
C PRO A 730 -32.19 -51.07 -6.52
N GLY A 731 -33.19 -50.17 -6.59
CA GLY A 731 -33.84 -49.77 -7.85
C GLY A 731 -35.01 -50.66 -8.32
N GLN A 732 -35.11 -51.91 -7.84
CA GLN A 732 -36.29 -52.77 -8.05
C GLN A 732 -37.32 -52.67 -6.91
N GLN A 733 -36.99 -51.92 -5.86
CA GLN A 733 -37.80 -51.72 -4.64
C GLN A 733 -39.17 -51.05 -4.88
N THR A 734 -39.47 -50.64 -6.11
CA THR A 734 -40.73 -49.98 -6.52
C THR A 734 -41.52 -50.78 -7.57
N GLN A 735 -41.02 -51.94 -8.02
CA GLN A 735 -41.65 -52.74 -9.07
C GLN A 735 -42.11 -54.11 -8.53
N GLY A 736 -43.40 -54.22 -8.20
CA GLY A 736 -44.08 -55.48 -7.87
C GLY A 736 -44.20 -55.80 -6.37
N ASN A 737 -45.13 -56.71 -6.02
CA ASN A 737 -45.38 -57.20 -4.65
C ASN A 737 -44.12 -57.89 -4.10
N MET A 738 -43.31 -57.18 -3.32
CA MET A 738 -42.18 -57.79 -2.63
C MET A 738 -42.67 -58.50 -1.36
N PRO A 739 -41.94 -59.52 -0.87
CA PRO A 739 -42.32 -60.19 0.37
C PRO A 739 -42.46 -59.24 1.57
N ILE A 740 -41.68 -58.16 1.63
CA ILE A 740 -41.84 -57.12 2.67
C ILE A 740 -43.17 -56.37 2.59
N ASP A 741 -43.74 -56.18 1.40
CA ASP A 741 -45.04 -55.49 1.25
C ASP A 741 -46.19 -56.39 1.72
N SER A 742 -46.05 -57.71 1.54
CA SER A 742 -46.99 -58.67 2.11
C SER A 742 -46.95 -58.70 3.65
N LEU A 743 -45.76 -58.52 4.25
CA LEU A 743 -45.59 -58.40 5.70
C LEU A 743 -46.28 -57.14 6.23
N LEU A 744 -46.15 -56.00 5.56
CA LEU A 744 -46.82 -54.76 5.95
C LEU A 744 -48.35 -54.92 5.93
N LYS A 745 -48.89 -55.62 4.92
CA LYS A 745 -50.31 -55.95 4.87
C LYS A 745 -50.75 -56.81 6.05
N THR A 746 -49.97 -57.83 6.41
CA THR A 746 -50.26 -58.65 7.61
C THR A 746 -50.18 -57.84 8.90
N LEU A 747 -49.24 -56.89 9.01
CA LEU A 747 -49.15 -55.99 10.17
C LEU A 747 -50.37 -55.05 10.26
N ASP A 748 -50.88 -54.58 9.13
CA ASP A 748 -52.10 -53.76 9.07
C ASP A 748 -53.37 -54.56 9.45
N GLU A 749 -53.49 -55.80 8.96
CA GLU A 749 -54.56 -56.71 9.37
C GLU A 749 -54.50 -56.98 10.89
N TYR A 750 -53.29 -57.23 11.42
CA TYR A 750 -53.09 -57.43 12.85
C TYR A 750 -53.40 -56.16 13.67
N TYR A 751 -53.00 -54.98 13.19
CA TYR A 751 -53.38 -53.70 13.80
C TYR A 751 -54.90 -53.56 13.93
N GLY A 752 -55.64 -53.91 12.87
CA GLY A 752 -57.11 -53.95 12.88
C GLY A 752 -57.67 -54.88 13.96
N THR A 753 -57.06 -56.06 14.17
CA THR A 753 -57.48 -56.98 15.24
C THR A 753 -57.21 -56.42 16.65
N LEU A 754 -56.08 -55.71 16.86
CA LEU A 754 -55.76 -55.10 18.15
C LEU A 754 -56.73 -53.97 18.51
N ILE A 755 -57.13 -53.15 17.53
CA ILE A 755 -58.17 -52.13 17.72
C ILE A 755 -59.51 -52.77 18.07
N ALA A 756 -59.90 -53.83 17.36
CA ALA A 756 -61.13 -54.55 17.65
C ALA A 756 -61.12 -55.17 19.06
N ALA A 757 -59.97 -55.70 19.50
CA ALA A 757 -59.78 -56.25 20.83
C ALA A 757 -59.84 -55.17 21.94
N ASP A 758 -59.24 -53.99 21.75
CA ASP A 758 -59.36 -52.86 22.69
C ASP A 758 -60.80 -52.34 22.78
N ALA A 759 -61.49 -52.21 21.63
CA ALA A 759 -62.90 -51.84 21.60
C ALA A 759 -63.78 -52.86 22.33
N ALA A 760 -63.54 -54.16 22.15
CA ALA A 760 -64.20 -55.24 22.87
C ALA A 760 -63.92 -55.17 24.38
N HIS A 761 -62.68 -54.92 24.79
CA HIS A 761 -62.29 -54.80 26.19
C HIS A 761 -62.96 -53.60 26.88
N ARG A 762 -63.00 -52.43 26.22
CA ARG A 762 -63.68 -51.22 26.72
C ARG A 762 -65.19 -51.40 26.81
N SER A 763 -65.80 -52.13 25.87
CA SER A 763 -67.25 -52.40 25.88
C SER A 763 -67.66 -53.44 26.94
N GLY A 764 -66.80 -54.44 27.19
CA GLY A 764 -66.97 -55.41 28.28
C GLY A 764 -66.84 -54.78 29.68
N ALA A 765 -65.95 -53.78 29.85
CA ALA A 765 -65.83 -53.02 31.09
C ALA A 765 -67.07 -52.15 31.38
N ARG A 766 -67.71 -51.58 30.33
CA ARG A 766 -68.94 -50.77 30.49
C ARG A 766 -70.18 -51.58 30.91
N ARG A 767 -70.27 -52.87 30.57
CA ARG A 767 -71.42 -53.72 30.96
C ARG A 767 -71.47 -54.06 32.46
N ARG A 768 -70.40 -53.85 33.23
CA ARG A 768 -70.40 -54.06 34.70
C ARG A 768 -70.83 -52.84 35.52
N ALA A 769 -71.00 -51.66 34.89
CA ALA A 769 -71.20 -50.39 35.61
C ALA A 769 -72.64 -49.86 35.63
N THR A 770 -73.62 -50.62 35.12
CA THR A 770 -75.04 -50.20 35.12
C THR A 770 -75.95 -51.29 35.66
N THR A 771 -76.02 -51.38 36.98
CA THR A 771 -77.21 -51.90 37.69
C THR A 771 -77.80 -50.70 38.45
N PRO A 772 -79.04 -50.25 38.17
CA PRO A 772 -79.66 -49.15 38.90
C PRO A 772 -80.22 -49.68 40.23
N CYS A 773 -79.97 -48.96 41.32
CA CYS A 773 -80.68 -49.16 42.58
C CYS A 773 -82.16 -48.76 42.40
N CYS A 774 -83.07 -49.68 42.72
CA CYS A 774 -84.46 -49.38 43.05
C CYS A 774 -84.73 -49.91 44.47
N ASP A 775 -85.12 -49.00 45.36
CA ASP A 775 -86.08 -49.29 46.45
C ASP A 775 -87.49 -49.41 45.85
#